data_AF-A0A4R5AAV7-F1
#
_entry.id   AF-A0A4R5AAV7-F1
#
_cell.length_a   1.000
_cell.length_b   1.000
_cell.length_c   1.000
_cell.angle_alpha   90.00
_cell.angle_beta   90.00
_cell.angle_gamma   90.00
#
_symmetry.space_group_name_H-M   'P 1'
#
loop_
_entity.id
_entity.type
_entity.pdbx_description
1 polymer ?
#
loop_
_entity_poly.entity_id
_entity_poly.type
_entity_poly.pdbx_seq_one_letter_code
_entity_poly.pdbx_strand_id
1 'polypeptide(L)'
;MTRPLTPDDVVGLTVPAEPALSPDGTRVAYVLKGSDAEADENASSLWLVSADGGEPRRLTHGRADASPAWSPDGTRLAFLRAADGPPQLWLLPASGGGEPVALTDLPKGAGAPVWSPDGTRIAFTAAVDTTGQADTDPIVLDRLGYKADGAGLLRGLRQHVHVVDVATGETTRLTDGDWSAGPPAWSPDGARLAFPAVTAADADLTGASAVYVVPAGGGAVKRWQPTARSDASPDELGEPVGELRAAGPVTWTRDGGALVVVGQTEVAVAHNRLFRVPLDGGPATDLTADLDRNVMPGGPGYPGGLPQLAGDGGTIVFCARDRGCTHVYTVRVDGGPVRPLLGGSGRVVSGLAVAGQRAAVVVAGPGSYGEVALVDVATGAETTLTAHSPADLDLPVAEEWVFTVSDGTEVHGWLLRPPGAAAAGRPGPLLLDIHGGPHNAWSPVPDGGHSYHQLLVQRGWSVLLLNPRASDGYGAAFYSAAVGQWGLADERDFLEPLDQLVAEGVADPDRLAVTGYSYGGYMTCWLTGRTDRFAAAIPGGVLTDITSFAGTSDAGHYLAAYETALPFADPERAAAQSPYTNVAHVTTPTLILHGLADDRCPPGQAEQWFAALRARGVPARLVLYPGASHLFILAGRPSHRLDYARRIVDWATQHTSKESPMTTRTTTLDRDHWQRRLDELAERYRVPGAALGIARGDETLELAYGVTNVDTGVEVTTDTLFQIGSITKVWTATVVMALADAGKLDLDEPVVTYLPELRLADDDATARVTMRHLLTHTSGIDGDFFLDTGRGDDCLEKYVAALAGLPLNHPLGATWSYCNSGFTTAGRVIEKLTGQTWDAAMRELLYTPLGLTHTVTLPDDALLYRTAVGHVHEEDEPFRRAPVWVLPRSAGPAGLIAATVADVLTFARMHLAGGVAADGTRVLAEGTAAAMQEEQVKLPDPYTLADSWGLGWFRLDWNGTRLFGHDGNTIGQSALLRVLPEKDMAVTLLTNGGHTRDLYETLIREIVREAGGVEMATPLGPPAEPVEADIAPHVGTYERTSVRLDVWQAETGPKLRLTSTSELAGLDDEPKELDLVPVRQDLYVTRLPGNETWMPVTFYQLADATPYVHLGVRATPKVS
;
A
#
# COMPACT_ATOMS: atom_id res chain seq x y z
N MET A 1 -6.32 16.54 -22.25
CA MET A 1 -7.14 15.33 -22.11
C MET A 1 -7.06 14.93 -20.66
N THR A 2 -8.18 14.60 -20.02
CA THR A 2 -8.18 14.13 -18.64
C THR A 2 -7.85 12.63 -18.59
N ARG A 3 -7.31 12.15 -17.47
CA ARG A 3 -6.97 10.75 -17.20
C ARG A 3 -7.59 10.29 -15.87
N PRO A 4 -7.81 8.98 -15.67
CA PRO A 4 -8.22 8.45 -14.37
C PRO A 4 -7.15 8.65 -13.28
N LEU A 5 -7.62 8.78 -12.04
CA LEU A 5 -6.84 8.74 -10.81
C LEU A 5 -6.28 7.33 -10.54
N THR A 6 -4.98 7.21 -10.33
CA THR A 6 -4.29 5.98 -9.93
C THR A 6 -4.06 5.97 -8.42
N PRO A 7 -3.80 4.81 -7.79
CA PRO A 7 -3.47 4.77 -6.37
C PRO A 7 -2.29 5.67 -5.99
N ASP A 8 -1.29 5.83 -6.87
CA ASP A 8 -0.09 6.61 -6.54
C ASP A 8 -0.34 8.12 -6.59
N ASP A 9 -1.38 8.57 -7.30
CA ASP A 9 -1.80 9.98 -7.26
C ASP A 9 -2.20 10.41 -5.84
N VAL A 10 -2.66 9.49 -4.99
CA VAL A 10 -3.13 9.74 -3.61
C VAL A 10 -2.03 10.35 -2.73
N VAL A 11 -0.78 9.96 -2.93
CA VAL A 11 0.36 10.49 -2.17
C VAL A 11 0.96 11.73 -2.83
N GLY A 12 0.68 11.97 -4.11
CA GLY A 12 1.11 13.15 -4.87
C GLY A 12 0.19 14.38 -4.75
N LEU A 13 -0.98 14.27 -4.12
CA LEU A 13 -1.91 15.39 -3.96
C LEU A 13 -1.31 16.50 -3.09
N THR A 14 -1.41 17.74 -3.57
CA THR A 14 -1.11 18.94 -2.80
C THR A 14 -2.37 19.74 -2.51
N VAL A 15 -2.57 20.15 -1.25
CA VAL A 15 -3.77 20.86 -0.81
C VAL A 15 -3.38 22.11 0.00
N PRO A 16 -3.85 23.31 -0.39
CA PRO A 16 -3.63 24.51 0.41
C PRO A 16 -4.42 24.44 1.73
N ALA A 17 -3.88 25.05 2.77
CA ALA A 17 -4.45 25.08 4.12
C ALA A 17 -4.03 26.36 4.85
N GLU A 18 -4.68 26.66 5.97
CA GLU A 18 -4.28 27.72 6.93
C GLU A 18 -3.99 29.07 6.25
N PRO A 19 -4.95 29.65 5.49
CA PRO A 19 -4.74 30.93 4.84
C PRO A 19 -4.58 32.04 5.87
N ALA A 20 -3.70 32.99 5.59
CA ALA A 20 -3.42 34.18 6.38
C ALA A 20 -3.36 35.40 5.45
N LEU A 21 -4.35 36.28 5.59
CA LEU A 21 -4.44 37.51 4.81
C LEU A 21 -3.62 38.61 5.48
N SER A 22 -2.76 39.29 4.71
CA SER A 22 -1.97 40.42 5.19
C SER A 22 -2.86 41.57 5.71
N PRO A 23 -2.40 42.39 6.67
CA PRO A 23 -3.23 43.45 7.27
C PRO A 23 -3.75 44.48 6.26
N ASP A 24 -3.00 44.75 5.19
CA ASP A 24 -3.39 45.64 4.09
C ASP A 24 -4.34 44.97 3.07
N GLY A 25 -4.57 43.66 3.19
CA GLY A 25 -5.45 42.88 2.33
C GLY A 25 -4.92 42.68 0.91
N THR A 26 -3.61 42.80 0.68
CA THR A 26 -2.98 42.73 -0.66
C THR A 26 -2.29 41.40 -0.96
N ARG A 27 -2.00 40.59 0.07
CA ARG A 27 -1.25 39.33 -0.04
C ARG A 27 -1.85 38.25 0.85
N VAL A 28 -1.89 37.01 0.36
CA VAL A 28 -2.32 35.83 1.12
C VAL A 28 -1.12 34.89 1.28
N ALA A 29 -0.70 34.67 2.52
CA ALA A 29 0.18 33.57 2.87
C ALA A 29 -0.66 32.34 3.18
N TYR A 30 -0.20 31.14 2.84
CA TYR A 30 -0.90 29.89 3.15
C TYR A 30 0.09 28.73 3.24
N VAL A 31 -0.35 27.63 3.84
CA VAL A 31 0.40 26.37 3.89
C VAL A 31 0.01 25.54 2.67
N LEU A 32 0.97 25.00 1.93
CA LEU A 32 0.72 23.94 0.95
C LEU A 32 1.16 22.61 1.55
N LYS A 33 0.20 21.71 1.78
CA LYS A 33 0.41 20.35 2.31
C LYS A 33 0.58 19.37 1.15
N GLY A 34 1.49 18.42 1.28
CA GLY A 34 1.75 17.33 0.35
C GLY A 34 2.53 16.20 1.03
N SER A 35 3.21 15.37 0.25
CA SER A 35 4.02 14.26 0.77
C SER A 35 5.40 14.22 0.11
N ASP A 36 6.37 13.68 0.82
CA ASP A 36 7.64 13.20 0.28
C ASP A 36 7.56 11.67 0.20
N ALA A 37 7.37 11.14 -1.00
CA ALA A 37 7.18 9.71 -1.23
C ALA A 37 8.46 8.89 -0.99
N GLU A 38 9.64 9.48 -1.20
CA GLU A 38 10.92 8.80 -0.95
C GLU A 38 11.20 8.67 0.55
N ALA A 39 10.88 9.73 1.31
CA ALA A 39 11.05 9.74 2.77
C ALA A 39 9.90 9.06 3.53
N ASP A 40 8.77 8.79 2.88
CA ASP A 40 7.51 8.35 3.51
C ASP A 40 7.03 9.31 4.62
N GLU A 41 7.13 10.61 4.35
CA GLU A 41 6.82 11.70 5.28
C GLU A 41 5.82 12.69 4.68
N ASN A 42 5.00 13.32 5.52
CA ASN A 42 4.20 14.47 5.09
C ASN A 42 5.09 15.71 4.96
N ALA A 43 4.82 16.53 3.95
CA ALA A 43 5.56 17.76 3.70
C ALA A 43 4.64 18.97 3.73
N SER A 44 5.07 20.06 4.36
CA SER A 44 4.36 21.34 4.32
C SER A 44 5.31 22.53 4.21
N SER A 45 4.91 23.51 3.39
CA SER A 45 5.68 24.73 3.16
C SER A 45 4.77 25.95 3.06
N LEU A 46 5.31 27.13 3.38
CA LEU A 46 4.59 28.39 3.24
C LEU A 46 4.68 28.90 1.81
N TRP A 47 3.57 29.40 1.30
CA TRP A 47 3.42 30.01 -0.01
C TRP A 47 2.76 31.37 0.11
N LEU A 48 2.97 32.22 -0.89
CA LEU A 48 2.45 33.58 -0.98
C LEU A 48 1.82 33.81 -2.35
N VAL A 49 0.63 34.40 -2.37
CA VAL A 49 -0.03 34.87 -3.61
C VAL A 49 -0.56 36.29 -3.42
N SER A 50 -0.57 37.07 -4.50
CA SER A 50 -1.15 38.42 -4.52
C SER A 50 -2.68 38.35 -4.51
N ALA A 51 -3.33 39.28 -3.82
CA ALA A 51 -4.79 39.43 -3.83
C ALA A 51 -5.32 39.86 -5.21
N ASP A 52 -4.49 40.47 -6.05
CA ASP A 52 -4.81 40.83 -7.44
C ASP A 52 -4.57 39.66 -8.42
N GLY A 53 -4.21 38.48 -7.92
CA GLY A 53 -3.85 37.30 -8.71
C GLY A 53 -2.39 37.29 -9.18
N GLY A 54 -2.01 36.23 -9.89
CA GLY A 54 -0.64 35.97 -10.35
C GLY A 54 -0.07 34.66 -9.80
N GLU A 55 1.13 34.30 -10.23
CA GLU A 55 1.77 33.03 -9.86
C GLU A 55 2.08 32.96 -8.36
N PRO A 56 1.58 31.95 -7.63
CA PRO A 56 1.96 31.72 -6.25
C PRO A 56 3.46 31.43 -6.12
N ARG A 57 4.07 31.94 -5.06
CA ARG A 57 5.50 31.75 -4.79
C ARG A 57 5.72 31.03 -3.47
N ARG A 58 6.52 29.98 -3.51
CA ARG A 58 7.02 29.29 -2.30
C ARG A 58 7.92 30.23 -1.49
N LEU A 59 7.64 30.35 -0.19
CA LEU A 59 8.40 31.16 0.76
C LEU A 59 9.41 30.35 1.57
N THR A 60 9.10 29.09 1.86
CA THR A 60 9.94 28.26 2.72
C THR A 60 10.18 26.88 2.14
N HIS A 61 11.33 26.31 2.50
CA HIS A 61 11.78 24.97 2.08
C HIS A 61 11.86 23.98 3.25
N GLY A 62 11.27 24.30 4.40
CA GLY A 62 11.16 23.38 5.53
C GLY A 62 10.26 22.19 5.20
N ARG A 63 10.42 21.10 5.96
CA ARG A 63 9.64 19.86 5.80
C ARG A 63 8.27 19.91 6.50
N ALA A 64 8.12 20.71 7.55
CA ALA A 64 6.90 20.80 8.35
C ALA A 64 6.61 22.23 8.82
N ASP A 65 6.50 23.17 7.86
CA ASP A 65 6.16 24.56 8.16
C ASP A 65 4.63 24.76 8.20
N ALA A 66 4.10 25.43 9.22
CA ALA A 66 2.66 25.60 9.44
C ALA A 66 2.30 26.92 10.17
N SER A 67 1.00 27.21 10.27
CA SER A 67 0.42 28.32 11.05
C SER A 67 1.02 29.71 10.78
N PRO A 68 1.02 30.19 9.52
CA PRO A 68 1.52 31.52 9.20
C PRO A 68 0.66 32.62 9.83
N ALA A 69 1.29 33.64 10.42
CA ALA A 69 0.64 34.80 10.99
C ALA A 69 1.41 36.08 10.66
N TRP A 70 0.71 37.06 10.07
CA TRP A 70 1.30 38.35 9.70
C TRP A 70 1.54 39.24 10.92
N SER A 71 2.68 39.92 10.94
CA SER A 71 2.86 41.06 11.84
C SER A 71 1.86 42.17 11.50
N PRO A 72 1.41 42.99 12.48
CA PRO A 72 0.40 44.02 12.24
C PRO A 72 0.78 45.06 11.19
N ASP A 73 2.07 45.30 10.99
CA ASP A 73 2.62 46.20 9.97
C ASP A 73 2.78 45.53 8.58
N GLY A 74 2.51 44.22 8.47
CA GLY A 74 2.61 43.45 7.23
C GLY A 74 4.04 43.22 6.72
N THR A 75 5.07 43.49 7.53
CA THR A 75 6.49 43.39 7.13
C THR A 75 7.11 42.04 7.42
N ARG A 76 6.51 41.22 8.30
CA ARG A 76 7.03 39.91 8.74
C ARG A 76 5.91 38.87 8.83
N LEU A 77 6.31 37.61 8.71
CA LEU A 77 5.49 36.43 8.98
C LEU A 77 6.10 35.65 10.15
N ALA A 78 5.30 35.37 11.17
CA ALA A 78 5.59 34.35 12.17
C ALA A 78 4.99 33.01 11.72
N PHE A 79 5.64 31.90 12.01
CA PHE A 79 5.14 30.57 11.68
C PHE A 79 5.78 29.50 12.57
N LEU A 80 5.23 28.29 12.53
CA LEU A 80 5.79 27.12 13.18
C LEU A 80 6.66 26.32 12.22
N ARG A 81 7.82 25.86 12.72
CA ARG A 81 8.69 24.92 12.01
C ARG A 81 9.22 23.88 12.98
N ALA A 82 9.04 22.61 12.63
CA ALA A 82 9.80 21.50 13.20
C ALA A 82 11.07 21.29 12.36
N ALA A 83 12.24 21.58 12.94
CA ALA A 83 13.53 21.19 12.38
C ALA A 83 13.85 19.76 12.87
N ASP A 84 14.98 19.54 13.55
CA ASP A 84 15.33 18.23 14.13
C ASP A 84 14.65 17.94 15.49
N GLY A 85 13.63 18.73 15.86
CA GLY A 85 13.00 18.71 17.18
C GLY A 85 11.56 19.25 17.18
N PRO A 86 10.96 19.48 18.36
CA PRO A 86 9.58 19.95 18.46
C PRO A 86 9.42 21.33 17.79
N PRO A 87 8.22 21.66 17.27
CA PRO A 87 8.00 22.87 16.48
C PRO A 87 8.33 24.13 17.29
N GLN A 88 9.06 25.07 16.70
CA GLN A 88 9.38 26.38 17.30
C GLN A 88 8.75 27.51 16.49
N LEU A 89 8.67 28.71 17.09
CA LEU A 89 8.31 29.93 16.37
C LEU A 89 9.50 30.45 15.56
N TRP A 90 9.23 30.79 14.30
CA TRP A 90 10.19 31.39 13.39
C TRP A 90 9.64 32.68 12.78
N LEU A 91 10.54 33.59 12.42
CA LEU A 91 10.22 34.85 11.74
C LEU A 91 10.82 34.86 10.34
N LEU A 92 10.04 35.30 9.36
CA LEU A 92 10.44 35.48 7.97
C LEU A 92 10.08 36.91 7.51
N PRO A 93 10.98 37.64 6.81
CA PRO A 93 10.61 38.89 6.15
C PRO A 93 9.54 38.66 5.08
N ALA A 94 8.49 39.48 5.06
CA ALA A 94 7.36 39.33 4.14
C ALA A 94 7.72 39.49 2.65
N SER A 95 8.86 40.11 2.33
CA SER A 95 9.41 40.15 0.97
C SER A 95 9.86 38.76 0.49
N GLY A 96 10.05 37.80 1.39
CA GLY A 96 10.47 36.42 1.10
C GLY A 96 11.85 36.32 0.46
N GLY A 97 12.75 37.27 0.72
CA GLY A 97 14.12 37.32 0.21
C GLY A 97 15.20 37.15 1.29
N GLY A 98 14.85 36.69 2.49
CA GLY A 98 15.78 36.41 3.59
C GLY A 98 15.46 35.08 4.26
N GLU A 99 16.45 34.51 4.96
CA GLU A 99 16.30 33.23 5.67
C GLU A 99 15.42 33.38 6.93
N PRO A 100 14.57 32.38 7.25
CA PRO A 100 13.85 32.33 8.51
C PRO A 100 14.79 32.35 9.72
N VAL A 101 14.40 33.04 10.79
CA VAL A 101 15.14 33.08 12.07
C VAL A 101 14.27 32.51 13.19
N ALA A 102 14.82 31.56 13.95
CA ALA A 102 14.16 31.00 15.12
C ALA A 102 13.99 32.07 16.21
N LEU A 103 12.78 32.16 16.77
CA LEU A 103 12.43 33.10 17.84
C LEU A 103 12.35 32.42 19.21
N THR A 104 12.02 31.13 19.25
CA THR A 104 11.91 30.34 20.48
C THR A 104 12.77 29.08 20.44
N ASP A 105 13.11 28.58 21.63
CA ASP A 105 13.78 27.30 21.83
C ASP A 105 13.19 26.61 23.09
N LEU A 106 11.90 26.25 23.00
CA LEU A 106 11.18 25.62 24.10
C LEU A 106 11.37 24.09 24.09
N PRO A 107 11.64 23.44 25.24
CA PRO A 107 11.91 22.00 25.29
C PRO A 107 10.83 21.09 24.69
N LYS A 108 9.57 21.53 24.72
CA LYS A 108 8.41 20.78 24.17
C LYS A 108 7.76 21.49 22.99
N GLY A 109 8.43 22.49 22.42
CA GLY A 109 7.93 23.28 21.29
C GLY A 109 7.01 24.43 21.68
N ALA A 110 6.72 25.27 20.70
CA ALA A 110 5.76 26.37 20.74
C ALA A 110 4.53 26.04 19.87
N GLY A 111 3.39 26.64 20.18
CA GLY A 111 2.15 26.56 19.40
C GLY A 111 1.93 27.76 18.48
N ALA A 112 0.77 27.78 17.81
CA ALA A 112 0.47 28.74 16.75
C ALA A 112 0.63 30.22 17.21
N PRO A 113 1.30 31.07 16.42
CA PRO A 113 1.60 32.45 16.81
C PRO A 113 0.39 33.38 16.72
N VAL A 114 0.21 34.25 17.72
CA VAL A 114 -0.77 35.33 17.74
C VAL A 114 -0.08 36.65 18.08
N TRP A 115 0.06 37.54 17.10
CA TRP A 115 0.75 38.84 17.26
C TRP A 115 -0.01 39.79 18.19
N SER A 116 0.72 40.52 19.02
CA SER A 116 0.18 41.68 19.74
C SER A 116 -0.16 42.80 18.75
N PRO A 117 -1.15 43.67 19.04
CA PRO A 117 -1.56 44.73 18.11
C PRO A 117 -0.45 45.72 17.71
N ASP A 118 0.54 45.92 18.58
CA ASP A 118 1.70 46.78 18.35
C ASP A 118 2.88 46.06 17.64
N GLY A 119 2.79 44.75 17.43
CA GLY A 119 3.80 43.94 16.76
C GLY A 119 5.08 43.70 17.56
N THR A 120 5.09 44.03 18.85
CA THR A 120 6.28 43.86 19.72
C THR A 120 6.36 42.48 20.37
N ARG A 121 5.24 41.76 20.47
CA ARG A 121 5.12 40.48 21.19
C ARG A 121 4.29 39.47 20.39
N ILE A 122 4.51 38.19 20.67
CA ILE A 122 3.70 37.08 20.13
C ILE A 122 3.23 36.22 21.29
N ALA A 123 1.93 35.95 21.37
CA ALA A 123 1.33 35.00 22.29
C ALA A 123 1.11 33.65 21.61
N PHE A 124 1.22 32.57 22.38
CA PHE A 124 0.97 31.20 21.92
C PHE A 124 0.70 30.28 23.10
N THR A 125 0.25 29.06 22.84
CA THR A 125 0.20 27.97 23.84
C THR A 125 1.37 27.02 23.64
N ALA A 126 1.91 26.47 24.72
CA ALA A 126 2.97 25.46 24.65
C ALA A 126 2.82 24.43 25.76
N ALA A 127 3.27 23.20 25.48
CA ALA A 127 3.28 22.11 26.43
C ALA A 127 4.32 22.35 27.54
N VAL A 128 3.91 22.13 28.78
CA VAL A 128 4.75 22.23 29.98
C VAL A 128 4.62 20.92 30.74
N ASP A 129 5.74 20.34 31.12
CA ASP A 129 5.75 19.21 32.06
C ASP A 129 5.54 19.73 33.49
N THR A 130 4.44 19.32 34.10
CA THR A 130 4.07 19.71 35.46
C THR A 130 4.56 18.74 36.53
N THR A 131 5.12 17.59 36.14
CA THR A 131 5.51 16.50 37.03
C THR A 131 7.02 16.32 37.13
N GLY A 132 7.76 16.63 36.05
CA GLY A 132 9.21 16.43 35.96
C GLY A 132 9.62 14.96 35.99
N GLN A 133 8.71 14.03 35.69
CA GLN A 133 8.98 12.59 35.66
C GLN A 133 9.80 12.21 34.43
N ALA A 134 10.73 11.28 34.59
CA ALA A 134 11.48 10.72 33.47
C ALA A 134 10.58 9.78 32.63
N ASP A 135 10.90 9.61 31.34
CA ASP A 135 10.14 8.72 30.45
C ASP A 135 10.11 7.25 30.92
N THR A 136 11.10 6.85 31.73
CA THR A 136 11.21 5.50 32.33
C THR A 136 10.43 5.34 33.63
N ASP A 137 9.96 6.43 34.23
CA ASP A 137 9.29 6.37 35.52
C ASP A 137 7.89 5.74 35.37
N PRO A 138 7.39 5.04 36.42
CA PRO A 138 6.00 4.62 36.48
C PRO A 138 5.05 5.81 36.36
N ILE A 139 4.03 5.66 35.52
CA ILE A 139 3.03 6.71 35.30
C ILE A 139 1.99 6.63 36.42
N VAL A 140 1.86 7.71 37.19
CA VAL A 140 0.87 7.83 38.27
C VAL A 140 -0.26 8.74 37.80
N LEU A 141 -1.50 8.23 37.83
CA LEU A 141 -2.67 8.88 37.23
C LEU A 141 -3.82 8.99 38.24
N ASP A 142 -4.28 10.22 38.45
CA ASP A 142 -5.45 10.52 39.29
C ASP A 142 -6.63 11.10 38.48
N ARG A 143 -6.49 11.22 37.15
CA ARG A 143 -7.46 11.81 36.22
C ARG A 143 -7.59 11.01 34.92
N LEU A 144 -8.75 11.11 34.27
CA LEU A 144 -9.06 10.41 33.02
C LEU A 144 -8.35 11.00 31.78
N GLY A 145 -8.00 12.28 31.81
CA GLY A 145 -7.29 12.99 30.73
C GLY A 145 -5.78 12.69 30.69
N TYR A 146 -5.38 11.43 30.80
CA TYR A 146 -3.98 11.02 30.90
C TYR A 146 -3.31 10.71 29.55
N LYS A 147 -4.09 10.64 28.48
CA LYS A 147 -3.63 10.39 27.11
C LYS A 147 -4.46 11.17 26.11
N ALA A 148 -3.93 11.35 24.91
CA ALA A 148 -4.64 11.95 23.78
C ALA A 148 -4.18 11.31 22.48
N ASP A 149 -5.10 11.02 21.57
CA ASP A 149 -4.75 10.46 20.27
C ASP A 149 -3.73 11.31 19.51
N GLY A 150 -2.74 10.64 18.91
CA GLY A 150 -1.60 11.26 18.23
C GLY A 150 -0.49 11.80 19.16
N ALA A 151 -0.79 12.07 20.43
CA ALA A 151 0.20 12.47 21.43
C ALA A 151 0.61 11.30 22.36
N GLY A 152 -0.23 10.28 22.48
CA GLY A 152 -0.04 9.15 23.39
C GLY A 152 -0.23 9.55 24.85
N LEU A 153 0.54 8.94 25.74
CA LEU A 153 0.50 9.19 27.19
C LEU A 153 1.05 10.59 27.50
N LEU A 154 0.23 11.45 28.09
CA LEU A 154 0.58 12.85 28.33
C LEU A 154 1.59 13.03 29.47
N ARG A 155 1.67 12.10 30.44
CA ARG A 155 2.66 12.11 31.54
C ARG A 155 2.82 13.49 32.22
N GLY A 156 1.70 14.15 32.54
CA GLY A 156 1.72 15.46 33.20
C GLY A 156 1.95 16.66 32.28
N LEU A 157 2.01 16.48 30.96
CA LEU A 157 2.04 17.58 30.01
C LEU A 157 0.72 18.37 30.03
N ARG A 158 0.83 19.70 30.15
CA ARG A 158 -0.28 20.66 30.14
C ARG A 158 0.01 21.82 29.19
N GLN A 159 -1.02 22.31 28.51
CA GLN A 159 -0.88 23.47 27.61
C GLN A 159 -1.01 24.77 28.42
N HIS A 160 -0.04 25.68 28.31
CA HIS A 160 -0.10 26.98 28.98
C HIS A 160 0.22 28.14 28.05
N VAL A 161 -0.30 29.32 28.40
CA VAL A 161 -0.15 30.55 27.62
C VAL A 161 1.24 31.13 27.87
N HIS A 162 1.94 31.43 26.78
CA HIS A 162 3.25 32.06 26.76
C HIS A 162 3.21 33.33 25.91
N VAL A 163 4.10 34.27 26.22
CA VAL A 163 4.35 35.46 25.41
C VAL A 163 5.85 35.59 25.18
N VAL A 164 6.24 35.76 23.93
CA VAL A 164 7.63 36.04 23.53
C VAL A 164 7.77 37.50 23.07
N ASP A 165 8.81 38.17 23.54
CA ASP A 165 9.23 39.47 23.03
C ASP A 165 9.98 39.30 21.70
N VAL A 166 9.54 40.02 20.67
CA VAL A 166 10.02 39.81 19.30
C VAL A 166 11.43 40.34 19.09
N ALA A 167 11.86 41.35 19.85
CA ALA A 167 13.17 41.96 19.69
C ALA A 167 14.27 41.16 20.40
N THR A 168 13.93 40.55 21.54
CA THR A 168 14.88 39.87 22.42
C THR A 168 14.80 38.34 22.36
N GLY A 169 13.66 37.78 21.94
CA GLY A 169 13.37 36.34 22.03
C GLY A 169 13.03 35.85 23.45
N GLU A 170 12.95 36.76 24.44
CA GLU A 170 12.63 36.39 25.81
C GLU A 170 11.18 35.89 25.91
N THR A 171 11.00 34.65 26.38
CA THR A 171 9.69 34.00 26.51
C THR A 171 9.26 33.92 27.97
N THR A 172 8.07 34.45 28.28
CA THR A 172 7.44 34.41 29.60
C THR A 172 6.20 33.52 29.59
N ARG A 173 6.12 32.56 30.53
CA ARG A 173 4.90 31.79 30.80
C ARG A 173 3.92 32.61 31.65
N LEU A 174 2.68 32.74 31.20
CA LEU A 174 1.64 33.53 31.89
C LEU A 174 0.66 32.70 32.71
N THR A 175 0.52 31.40 32.42
CA THR A 175 -0.40 30.51 33.13
C THR A 175 0.29 29.24 33.59
N ASP A 176 -0.23 28.63 34.67
CA ASP A 176 0.31 27.40 35.23
C ASP A 176 -0.72 26.60 36.03
N GLY A 177 -0.33 25.36 36.35
CA GLY A 177 -1.09 24.43 37.17
C GLY A 177 -1.40 23.13 36.43
N ASP A 178 -2.11 22.24 37.10
CA ASP A 178 -2.52 20.96 36.52
C ASP A 178 -3.83 21.10 35.74
N TRP A 179 -3.78 21.87 34.64
CA TRP A 179 -4.88 22.13 33.72
C TRP A 179 -4.36 22.70 32.40
N SER A 180 -5.15 22.63 31.33
CA SER A 180 -4.74 23.11 29.99
C SER A 180 -5.51 24.36 29.55
N ALA A 181 -4.77 25.33 29.01
CA ALA A 181 -5.27 26.50 28.30
C ALA A 181 -5.39 26.20 26.80
N GLY A 182 -6.44 26.71 26.17
CA GLY A 182 -6.56 26.77 24.72
C GLY A 182 -5.92 28.01 24.10
N PRO A 183 -6.04 28.19 22.77
CA PRO A 183 -5.39 29.27 22.03
C PRO A 183 -5.74 30.67 22.58
N PRO A 184 -4.76 31.57 22.74
CA PRO A 184 -4.98 32.90 23.30
C PRO A 184 -5.33 33.95 22.24
N ALA A 185 -6.02 35.02 22.63
CA ALA A 185 -6.33 36.17 21.79
C ALA A 185 -6.04 37.49 22.51
N TRP A 186 -5.40 38.43 21.81
CA TRP A 186 -5.04 39.75 22.35
C TRP A 186 -6.22 40.70 22.43
N SER A 187 -6.31 41.44 23.54
CA SER A 187 -7.15 42.62 23.60
C SER A 187 -6.66 43.69 22.61
N PRO A 188 -7.55 44.55 22.07
CA PRO A 188 -7.16 45.54 21.06
C PRO A 188 -6.08 46.53 21.50
N ASP A 189 -5.95 46.76 22.81
CA ASP A 189 -4.93 47.61 23.43
C ASP A 189 -3.60 46.86 23.74
N GLY A 190 -3.53 45.55 23.52
CA GLY A 190 -2.36 44.72 23.82
C GLY A 190 -2.08 44.52 25.31
N ALA A 191 -3.00 44.89 26.20
CA ALA A 191 -2.80 44.81 27.65
C ALA A 191 -3.20 43.46 28.26
N ARG A 192 -4.07 42.69 27.60
CA ARG A 192 -4.67 41.45 28.13
C ARG A 192 -4.74 40.36 27.06
N LEU A 193 -4.80 39.11 27.51
CA LEU A 193 -5.04 37.93 26.70
C LEU A 193 -6.29 37.21 27.21
N ALA A 194 -7.17 36.80 26.31
CA ALA A 194 -8.30 35.91 26.59
C ALA A 194 -8.01 34.51 26.05
N PHE A 195 -8.46 33.47 26.74
CA PHE A 195 -8.31 32.07 26.30
C PHE A 195 -9.37 31.19 26.96
N PRO A 196 -9.84 30.11 26.30
CA PRO A 196 -10.63 29.09 26.96
C PRO A 196 -9.72 28.19 27.82
N ALA A 197 -10.22 27.69 28.95
CA ALA A 197 -9.50 26.70 29.75
C ALA A 197 -10.44 25.78 30.54
N VAL A 198 -9.90 24.61 30.87
CA VAL A 198 -10.55 23.52 31.62
C VAL A 198 -9.83 23.39 32.96
N THR A 199 -10.29 24.10 34.00
CA THR A 199 -9.54 24.29 35.25
C THR A 199 -10.17 23.67 36.49
N ALA A 200 -11.41 23.17 36.41
CA ALA A 200 -12.06 22.52 37.54
C ALA A 200 -11.36 21.20 37.88
N ALA A 201 -11.40 20.81 39.16
CA ALA A 201 -10.68 19.63 39.65
C ALA A 201 -11.19 18.32 39.04
N ASP A 202 -12.48 18.25 38.75
CA ASP A 202 -13.24 17.16 38.13
C ASP A 202 -13.61 17.48 36.67
N ALA A 203 -12.86 18.38 36.04
CA ALA A 203 -13.16 18.80 34.68
C ALA A 203 -12.98 17.69 33.64
N ASP A 204 -12.22 16.64 33.97
CA ASP A 204 -12.09 15.40 33.19
C ASP A 204 -13.36 14.52 33.24
N LEU A 205 -14.26 14.78 34.19
CA LEU A 205 -15.57 14.11 34.30
C LEU A 205 -16.69 14.97 33.71
N THR A 206 -16.63 16.30 33.91
CA THR A 206 -17.71 17.23 33.56
C THR A 206 -17.56 17.84 32.17
N GLY A 207 -16.33 17.87 31.61
CA GLY A 207 -16.05 18.51 30.32
C GLY A 207 -16.19 20.03 30.34
N ALA A 208 -16.41 20.63 31.51
CA ALA A 208 -16.72 22.04 31.62
C ALA A 208 -15.49 22.91 31.33
N SER A 209 -15.66 23.87 30.41
CA SER A 209 -14.65 24.87 30.08
C SER A 209 -15.23 26.28 30.16
N ALA A 210 -14.38 27.24 30.50
CA ALA A 210 -14.76 28.65 30.63
C ALA A 210 -13.73 29.56 29.97
N VAL A 211 -14.10 30.82 29.79
CA VAL A 211 -13.19 31.85 29.29
C VAL A 211 -12.44 32.52 30.44
N TYR A 212 -11.15 32.72 30.25
CA TYR A 212 -10.25 33.37 31.19
C TYR A 212 -9.57 34.57 30.55
N VAL A 213 -9.25 35.57 31.36
CA VAL A 213 -8.49 36.76 30.95
C VAL A 213 -7.29 36.93 31.88
N VAL A 214 -6.11 37.16 31.30
CA VAL A 214 -4.86 37.41 32.02
C VAL A 214 -4.20 38.70 31.54
N PRO A 215 -3.58 39.50 32.41
CA PRO A 215 -2.73 40.62 31.98
C PRO A 215 -1.53 40.12 31.17
N ALA A 216 -1.21 40.79 30.06
CA ALA A 216 -0.13 40.37 29.17
C ALA A 216 1.28 40.54 29.77
N GLY A 217 1.42 41.35 30.82
CA GLY A 217 2.66 41.49 31.61
C GLY A 217 2.77 40.49 32.76
N GLY A 218 1.86 39.51 32.86
CA GLY A 218 1.74 38.61 34.00
C GLY A 218 0.84 39.17 35.12
N GLY A 219 0.30 38.27 35.94
CA GLY A 219 -0.60 38.63 37.03
C GLY A 219 -1.72 37.60 37.23
N ALA A 220 -2.73 37.97 38.01
CA ALA A 220 -3.84 37.08 38.34
C ALA A 220 -4.68 36.75 37.09
N VAL A 221 -4.83 35.46 36.82
CA VAL A 221 -5.78 34.92 35.84
C VAL A 221 -7.20 35.07 36.39
N LYS A 222 -8.10 35.69 35.61
CA LYS A 222 -9.49 35.89 36.01
C LYS A 222 -10.42 35.07 35.12
N ARG A 223 -11.24 34.23 35.75
CA ARG A 223 -12.38 33.58 35.07
C ARG A 223 -13.42 34.63 34.73
N TRP A 224 -13.96 34.60 33.52
CA TRP A 224 -15.17 35.35 33.21
C TRP A 224 -16.39 34.63 33.79
N GLN A 225 -17.24 35.37 34.48
CA GLN A 225 -18.54 34.92 34.98
C GLN A 225 -19.53 36.09 34.89
N PRO A 226 -20.80 35.83 34.54
CA PRO A 226 -21.83 36.86 34.63
C PRO A 226 -22.02 37.27 36.10
N THR A 227 -22.11 38.56 36.37
CA THR A 227 -22.47 39.03 37.71
C THR A 227 -23.92 38.66 37.99
N ALA A 228 -24.13 37.82 39.01
CA ALA A 228 -25.44 37.65 39.62
C ALA A 228 -26.01 39.03 39.98
N ARG A 229 -27.31 39.25 39.69
CA ARG A 229 -28.03 40.46 40.08
C ARG A 229 -27.70 40.80 41.54
N SER A 230 -27.16 42.01 41.77
CA SER A 230 -26.54 42.43 43.04
C SER A 230 -27.52 42.64 44.20
N ASP A 231 -28.77 42.20 44.07
CA ASP A 231 -29.87 42.38 45.01
C ASP A 231 -30.53 41.05 45.47
N ALA A 232 -30.11 39.89 44.97
CA ALA A 232 -30.62 38.58 45.38
C ALA A 232 -29.75 37.92 46.47
N SER A 233 -30.39 37.35 47.48
CA SER A 233 -29.68 36.57 48.52
C SER A 233 -29.09 35.27 47.94
N PRO A 234 -28.02 34.68 48.54
CA PRO A 234 -27.40 33.45 48.04
C PRO A 234 -28.36 32.26 47.87
N ASP A 235 -29.48 32.25 48.62
CA ASP A 235 -30.50 31.21 48.55
C ASP A 235 -31.55 31.45 47.43
N GLU A 236 -31.54 32.64 46.79
CA GLU A 236 -32.39 33.01 45.64
C GLU A 236 -31.65 32.95 44.30
N LEU A 237 -30.33 32.70 44.32
CA LEU A 237 -29.53 32.50 43.13
C LEU A 237 -29.73 31.09 42.60
N GLY A 238 -30.70 30.93 41.70
CA GLY A 238 -30.66 29.82 40.74
C GLY A 238 -29.37 29.85 39.90
N GLU A 239 -29.12 28.79 39.14
CA GLU A 239 -27.98 28.67 38.22
C GLU A 239 -27.73 29.99 37.44
N PRO A 240 -26.47 30.45 37.34
CA PRO A 240 -26.13 31.72 36.68
C PRO A 240 -26.61 31.72 35.22
N VAL A 241 -27.64 32.54 34.96
CA VAL A 241 -28.24 32.68 33.63
C VAL A 241 -27.23 33.32 32.66
N GLY A 242 -26.92 32.62 31.56
CA GLY A 242 -26.06 33.13 30.49
C GLY A 242 -24.55 32.90 30.69
N GLU A 243 -24.15 31.98 31.58
CA GLU A 243 -22.77 31.49 31.66
C GLU A 243 -22.49 30.46 30.56
N LEU A 244 -21.28 30.50 29.97
CA LEU A 244 -20.81 29.45 29.06
C LEU A 244 -20.20 28.30 29.87
N ARG A 245 -20.63 27.07 29.57
CA ARG A 245 -20.14 25.85 30.24
C ARG A 245 -19.24 25.00 29.33
N ALA A 246 -19.26 25.24 28.02
CA ALA A 246 -18.29 24.70 27.07
C ALA A 246 -17.78 25.84 26.16
N ALA A 247 -16.82 26.61 26.66
CA ALA A 247 -16.12 27.64 25.91
C ALA A 247 -15.00 27.07 25.04
N GLY A 248 -14.98 27.46 23.76
CA GLY A 248 -13.95 27.15 22.78
C GLY A 248 -13.20 28.40 22.31
N PRO A 249 -12.81 28.49 21.02
CA PRO A 249 -12.07 29.63 20.48
C PRO A 249 -12.68 30.99 20.82
N VAL A 250 -11.82 31.96 21.13
CA VAL A 250 -12.20 33.30 21.57
C VAL A 250 -11.49 34.37 20.76
N THR A 251 -12.17 35.47 20.50
CA THR A 251 -11.59 36.72 19.99
C THR A 251 -12.21 37.93 20.69
N TRP A 252 -11.65 39.12 20.49
CA TRP A 252 -12.10 40.36 21.12
C TRP A 252 -12.97 41.19 20.19
N THR A 253 -13.95 41.89 20.76
CA THR A 253 -14.59 43.00 20.06
C THR A 253 -13.59 44.15 19.88
N ARG A 254 -13.77 44.96 18.82
CA ARG A 254 -12.81 46.04 18.49
C ARG A 254 -12.65 47.07 19.61
N ASP A 255 -13.69 47.33 20.39
CA ASP A 255 -13.68 48.25 21.53
C ASP A 255 -13.04 47.64 22.80
N GLY A 256 -12.76 46.33 22.81
CA GLY A 256 -12.21 45.62 23.97
C GLY A 256 -13.19 45.45 25.14
N GLY A 257 -14.47 45.77 24.94
CA GLY A 257 -15.52 45.68 25.96
C GLY A 257 -16.17 44.31 26.09
N ALA A 258 -16.05 43.46 25.07
CA ALA A 258 -16.61 42.12 25.05
C ALA A 258 -15.70 41.14 24.30
N LEU A 259 -16.02 39.85 24.44
CA LEU A 259 -15.41 38.76 23.69
C LEU A 259 -16.44 38.16 22.73
N VAL A 260 -15.95 37.57 21.64
CA VAL A 260 -16.72 36.70 20.74
C VAL A 260 -16.20 35.29 20.96
N VAL A 261 -17.07 34.38 21.39
CA VAL A 261 -16.70 33.04 21.86
C VAL A 261 -17.50 32.01 21.09
N VAL A 262 -16.83 31.02 20.50
CA VAL A 262 -17.50 29.80 20.03
C VAL A 262 -17.71 28.87 21.22
N GLY A 263 -18.92 28.39 21.45
CA GLY A 263 -19.16 27.48 22.57
C GLY A 263 -20.62 27.11 22.77
N GLN A 264 -20.94 26.68 23.99
CA GLN A 264 -22.27 26.27 24.43
C GLN A 264 -22.54 26.71 25.88
N THR A 265 -23.81 26.91 26.22
CA THR A 265 -24.26 27.23 27.59
C THR A 265 -24.34 26.02 28.50
N GLU A 266 -24.31 24.81 27.95
CA GLU A 266 -24.28 23.53 28.67
C GLU A 266 -23.23 22.62 28.01
N VAL A 267 -22.72 21.63 28.75
CA VAL A 267 -21.89 20.57 28.16
C VAL A 267 -22.83 19.50 27.62
N ALA A 268 -23.05 19.49 26.30
CA ALA A 268 -23.99 18.58 25.65
C ALA A 268 -23.60 18.26 24.20
N VAL A 269 -24.27 17.25 23.65
CA VAL A 269 -24.27 16.97 22.20
C VAL A 269 -25.19 17.98 21.52
N ALA A 270 -24.63 19.13 21.16
CA ALA A 270 -25.37 20.24 20.57
C ALA A 270 -24.49 21.04 19.60
N HIS A 271 -25.15 21.88 18.79
CA HIS A 271 -24.44 22.84 17.95
C HIS A 271 -23.59 23.80 18.79
N ASN A 272 -22.35 23.99 18.37
CA ASN A 272 -21.58 25.16 18.77
C ASN A 272 -22.26 26.42 18.23
N ARG A 273 -22.33 27.44 19.09
CA ARG A 273 -22.90 28.75 18.80
C ARG A 273 -21.85 29.84 18.95
N LEU A 274 -22.13 31.01 18.40
CA LEU A 274 -21.29 32.19 18.54
C LEU A 274 -21.89 33.13 19.58
N PHE A 275 -21.18 33.35 20.67
CA PHE A 275 -21.63 34.21 21.77
C PHE A 275 -20.87 35.53 21.83
N ARG A 276 -21.58 36.62 22.08
CA ARG A 276 -20.99 37.86 22.61
C ARG A 276 -20.97 37.80 24.13
N VAL A 277 -19.79 37.98 24.73
CA VAL A 277 -19.53 37.81 26.16
C VAL A 277 -19.01 39.14 26.74
N PRO A 278 -19.87 39.95 27.40
CA PRO A 278 -19.49 41.25 27.95
C PRO A 278 -18.50 41.14 29.12
N LEU A 279 -17.44 41.94 29.14
CA LEU A 279 -16.45 41.91 30.23
C LEU A 279 -16.86 42.72 31.47
N ASP A 280 -17.95 43.46 31.38
CA ASP A 280 -18.57 44.18 32.50
C ASP A 280 -19.42 43.29 33.41
N GLY A 281 -19.53 41.99 33.10
CA GLY A 281 -20.30 41.01 33.86
C GLY A 281 -21.75 40.83 33.37
N GLY A 282 -22.14 41.44 32.25
CA GLY A 282 -23.42 41.14 31.60
C GLY A 282 -23.52 39.68 31.11
N PRO A 283 -24.73 39.13 30.89
CA PRO A 283 -24.92 37.77 30.38
C PRO A 283 -24.40 37.62 28.95
N ALA A 284 -23.99 36.40 28.58
CA ALA A 284 -23.64 36.10 27.19
C ALA A 284 -24.87 36.14 26.28
N THR A 285 -24.70 36.66 25.05
CA THR A 285 -25.74 36.74 24.02
C THR A 285 -25.39 35.81 22.86
N ASP A 286 -26.27 34.87 22.51
CA ASP A 286 -26.11 34.03 21.30
C ASP A 286 -26.39 34.87 20.04
N LEU A 287 -25.38 35.07 19.21
CA LEU A 287 -25.44 35.80 17.94
C LEU A 287 -25.99 34.94 16.80
N THR A 288 -26.06 33.63 17.01
CA THR A 288 -26.44 32.62 16.02
C THR A 288 -27.74 31.89 16.36
N ALA A 289 -28.52 32.42 17.31
CA ALA A 289 -29.76 31.79 17.77
C ALA A 289 -30.76 31.49 16.63
N ASP A 290 -30.82 32.36 15.62
CA ASP A 290 -31.72 32.22 14.46
C ASP A 290 -31.15 31.33 13.35
N LEU A 291 -29.89 30.86 13.47
CA LEU A 291 -29.25 29.96 12.52
C LEU A 291 -29.30 28.53 13.08
N ASP A 292 -30.14 27.65 12.56
CA ASP A 292 -30.13 26.25 12.97
C ASP A 292 -29.01 25.42 12.30
N ARG A 293 -27.77 25.88 12.45
CA ARG A 293 -26.55 25.22 11.95
C ARG A 293 -25.42 25.32 12.97
N ASN A 294 -24.54 24.32 12.94
CA ASN A 294 -23.37 24.24 13.81
C ASN A 294 -22.27 25.20 13.34
N VAL A 295 -21.74 26.03 14.25
CA VAL A 295 -20.58 26.89 13.97
C VAL A 295 -19.32 26.03 13.88
N MET A 296 -18.57 26.19 12.79
CA MET A 296 -17.41 25.37 12.43
C MET A 296 -16.11 26.17 12.56
N PRO A 297 -15.45 26.21 13.73
CA PRO A 297 -14.18 26.92 13.91
C PRO A 297 -13.00 26.26 13.15
N GLY A 298 -13.20 25.07 12.57
CA GLY A 298 -12.19 24.31 11.84
C GLY A 298 -11.34 23.42 12.75
N GLY A 299 -10.85 22.31 12.19
CA GLY A 299 -9.94 21.37 12.85
C GLY A 299 -9.63 20.16 11.95
N PRO A 300 -8.73 19.26 12.37
CA PRO A 300 -8.45 18.03 11.63
C PRO A 300 -9.74 17.22 11.39
N GLY A 301 -10.05 16.91 10.12
CA GLY A 301 -11.29 16.19 9.74
C GLY A 301 -12.59 17.01 9.84
N TYR A 302 -12.53 18.27 10.28
CA TYR A 302 -13.67 19.16 10.45
C TYR A 302 -13.41 20.49 9.73
N PRO A 303 -13.74 20.60 8.43
CA PRO A 303 -13.48 21.82 7.65
C PRO A 303 -14.23 23.03 8.22
N GLY A 304 -13.53 24.17 8.28
CA GLY A 304 -14.07 25.45 8.72
C GLY A 304 -12.97 26.47 8.99
N GLY A 305 -13.23 27.47 9.82
CA GLY A 305 -12.25 28.46 10.19
C GLY A 305 -12.71 29.37 11.32
N LEU A 306 -11.74 29.90 12.07
CA LEU A 306 -11.98 30.70 13.27
C LEU A 306 -12.80 31.97 12.93
N PRO A 307 -13.81 32.33 13.74
CA PRO A 307 -14.54 33.59 13.56
C PRO A 307 -13.62 34.81 13.68
N GLN A 308 -13.74 35.75 12.75
CA GLN A 308 -12.90 36.97 12.71
C GLN A 308 -13.73 38.22 12.40
N LEU A 309 -13.31 39.37 12.93
CA LEU A 309 -13.95 40.65 12.66
C LEU A 309 -13.52 41.20 11.30
N ALA A 310 -14.49 41.76 10.56
CA ALA A 310 -14.21 42.53 9.36
C ALA A 310 -13.66 43.93 9.71
N GLY A 311 -13.24 44.65 8.67
CA GLY A 311 -12.63 45.98 8.74
C GLY A 311 -13.52 47.04 9.38
N ASP A 312 -14.84 46.89 9.30
CA ASP A 312 -15.81 47.76 9.99
C ASP A 312 -15.87 47.55 11.52
N GLY A 313 -15.34 46.43 12.02
CA GLY A 313 -15.28 46.06 13.44
C GLY A 313 -16.61 45.67 14.05
N GLY A 314 -17.68 45.65 13.25
CA GLY A 314 -19.01 45.27 13.70
C GLY A 314 -19.58 44.06 12.97
N THR A 315 -18.94 43.60 11.88
CA THR A 315 -19.29 42.35 11.21
C THR A 315 -18.34 41.25 11.67
N ILE A 316 -18.88 40.11 12.05
CA ILE A 316 -18.14 38.88 12.31
C ILE A 316 -18.35 37.96 11.10
N VAL A 317 -17.26 37.46 10.53
CA VAL A 317 -17.26 36.43 9.48
C VAL A 317 -16.92 35.10 10.15
N PHE A 318 -17.69 34.05 9.89
CA PHE A 318 -17.51 32.74 10.51
C PHE A 318 -17.96 31.62 9.58
N CYS A 319 -17.57 30.38 9.88
CA CYS A 319 -18.01 29.20 9.15
C CYS A 319 -19.13 28.47 9.88
N ALA A 320 -20.06 27.87 9.14
CA ALA A 320 -21.06 26.95 9.68
C ALA A 320 -21.33 25.80 8.69
N ARG A 321 -21.71 24.63 9.23
CA ARG A 321 -22.05 23.44 8.43
C ARG A 321 -23.47 23.57 7.91
N ASP A 322 -23.71 23.33 6.63
CA ASP A 322 -25.05 23.29 6.02
C ASP A 322 -25.10 22.18 4.96
N ARG A 323 -26.02 21.22 5.15
CA ARG A 323 -26.19 20.02 4.30
C ARG A 323 -24.87 19.31 3.95
N GLY A 324 -24.05 19.06 4.98
CA GLY A 324 -22.75 18.40 4.86
C GLY A 324 -21.59 19.28 4.40
N CYS A 325 -21.86 20.44 3.80
CA CYS A 325 -20.85 21.39 3.35
C CYS A 325 -20.52 22.46 4.40
N THR A 326 -19.28 22.94 4.47
CA THR A 326 -18.95 24.10 5.31
C THR A 326 -19.00 25.37 4.48
N HIS A 327 -19.83 26.33 4.89
CA HIS A 327 -20.03 27.62 4.24
C HIS A 327 -19.55 28.77 5.11
N VAL A 328 -19.46 29.97 4.54
CA VAL A 328 -19.11 31.21 5.24
C VAL A 328 -20.35 32.07 5.43
N TYR A 329 -20.52 32.58 6.63
CA TYR A 329 -21.62 33.45 7.04
C TYR A 329 -21.08 34.73 7.69
N THR A 330 -21.97 35.71 7.80
CA THR A 330 -21.72 36.95 8.53
C THR A 330 -22.82 37.22 9.53
N VAL A 331 -22.45 37.85 10.65
CA VAL A 331 -23.40 38.36 11.65
C VAL A 331 -22.87 39.67 12.25
N ARG A 332 -23.77 40.48 12.81
CA ARG A 332 -23.39 41.72 13.51
C ARG A 332 -22.97 41.42 14.94
N VAL A 333 -21.93 42.09 15.42
CA VAL A 333 -21.43 41.96 16.81
C VAL A 333 -22.51 42.33 17.83
N ASP A 334 -23.34 43.32 17.54
CA ASP A 334 -24.45 43.75 18.42
C ASP A 334 -25.74 42.93 18.24
N GLY A 335 -25.67 41.84 17.46
CA GLY A 335 -26.82 41.01 17.10
C GLY A 335 -27.53 41.48 15.83
N GLY A 336 -28.33 40.59 15.25
CA GLY A 336 -29.03 40.79 13.98
C GLY A 336 -29.07 39.50 13.16
N PRO A 337 -29.68 39.53 11.96
CA PRO A 337 -29.84 38.33 11.16
C PRO A 337 -28.48 37.83 10.66
N VAL A 338 -28.26 36.52 10.77
CA VAL A 338 -27.15 35.84 10.12
C VAL A 338 -27.37 35.84 8.61
N ARG A 339 -26.31 36.10 7.83
CA ARG A 339 -26.37 36.14 6.37
C ARG A 339 -25.33 35.22 5.74
N PRO A 340 -25.68 34.39 4.75
CA PRO A 340 -24.69 33.64 3.99
C PRO A 340 -23.79 34.60 3.19
N LEU A 341 -22.49 34.30 3.14
CA LEU A 341 -21.49 35.04 2.38
C LEU A 341 -20.92 34.21 1.23
N LEU A 342 -20.57 32.95 1.48
CA LEU A 342 -20.10 32.00 0.48
C LEU A 342 -20.65 30.61 0.81
N GLY A 343 -21.32 29.97 -0.14
CA GLY A 343 -21.88 28.63 0.04
C GLY A 343 -22.35 27.98 -1.26
N GLY A 344 -23.07 26.87 -1.13
CA GLY A 344 -23.59 26.05 -2.24
C GLY A 344 -23.40 24.56 -2.00
N SER A 345 -24.21 23.73 -2.66
CA SER A 345 -24.25 22.27 -2.44
C SER A 345 -22.92 21.56 -2.68
N GLY A 346 -22.02 22.12 -3.51
CA GLY A 346 -20.69 21.58 -3.78
C GLY A 346 -19.51 22.44 -3.32
N ARG A 347 -19.66 23.23 -2.25
CA ARG A 347 -18.59 24.13 -1.76
C ARG A 347 -18.25 23.81 -0.32
N VAL A 348 -17.00 23.44 -0.05
CA VAL A 348 -16.51 23.16 1.31
C VAL A 348 -15.35 24.09 1.65
N VAL A 349 -15.56 24.95 2.65
CA VAL A 349 -14.52 25.85 3.17
C VAL A 349 -13.77 25.19 4.32
N SER A 350 -12.45 25.06 4.18
CA SER A 350 -11.55 24.41 5.14
C SER A 350 -10.51 25.36 5.77
N GLY A 351 -10.59 26.65 5.48
CA GLY A 351 -9.78 27.70 6.11
C GLY A 351 -10.36 29.08 5.87
N LEU A 352 -10.14 30.00 6.82
CA LEU A 352 -10.65 31.37 6.80
C LEU A 352 -9.67 32.35 7.44
N ALA A 353 -9.39 33.47 6.77
CA ALA A 353 -8.72 34.64 7.34
C ALA A 353 -9.34 35.93 6.82
N VAL A 354 -9.50 36.94 7.68
CA VAL A 354 -10.20 38.18 7.35
C VAL A 354 -9.29 39.38 7.64
N ALA A 355 -9.23 40.30 6.68
CA ALA A 355 -8.54 41.59 6.83
C ALA A 355 -9.28 42.65 6.02
N GLY A 356 -9.62 43.76 6.66
CA GLY A 356 -10.45 44.79 6.03
C GLY A 356 -11.81 44.21 5.59
N GLN A 357 -12.25 44.52 4.37
CA GLN A 357 -13.49 44.00 3.78
C GLN A 357 -13.27 42.76 2.90
N ARG A 358 -12.19 42.02 3.13
CA ARG A 358 -11.82 40.81 2.38
C ARG A 358 -11.65 39.61 3.30
N ALA A 359 -12.05 38.45 2.81
CA ALA A 359 -11.78 37.16 3.44
C ALA A 359 -11.00 36.26 2.47
N ALA A 360 -9.85 35.73 2.89
CA ALA A 360 -9.18 34.65 2.21
C ALA A 360 -9.73 33.31 2.74
N VAL A 361 -10.11 32.42 1.83
CA VAL A 361 -10.65 31.09 2.16
C VAL A 361 -9.88 30.02 1.41
N VAL A 362 -9.82 28.82 2.00
CA VAL A 362 -9.53 27.60 1.23
C VAL A 362 -10.87 26.95 0.93
N VAL A 363 -11.19 26.78 -0.35
CA VAL A 363 -12.49 26.26 -0.80
C VAL A 363 -12.29 25.12 -1.79
N ALA A 364 -12.88 23.96 -1.48
CA ALA A 364 -12.96 22.80 -2.37
C ALA A 364 -14.27 22.80 -3.16
N GLY A 365 -14.27 22.11 -4.30
CA GLY A 365 -15.42 21.93 -5.18
C GLY A 365 -15.38 20.60 -5.93
N PRO A 366 -16.38 20.27 -6.78
CA PRO A 366 -16.47 18.94 -7.38
C PRO A 366 -15.25 18.49 -8.19
N GLY A 367 -14.48 19.44 -8.76
CA GLY A 367 -13.25 19.16 -9.50
C GLY A 367 -11.97 19.65 -8.82
N SER A 368 -12.00 19.93 -7.51
CA SER A 368 -10.87 20.52 -6.79
C SER A 368 -10.79 20.02 -5.35
N TYR A 369 -9.58 19.65 -4.93
CA TYR A 369 -9.27 19.28 -3.55
C TYR A 369 -9.17 20.50 -2.60
N GLY A 370 -9.22 21.71 -3.16
CA GLY A 370 -9.13 22.97 -2.43
C GLY A 370 -8.25 24.00 -3.13
N GLU A 371 -8.74 25.24 -3.26
CA GLU A 371 -7.97 26.38 -3.74
C GLU A 371 -8.07 27.57 -2.78
N VAL A 372 -7.04 28.43 -2.78
CA VAL A 372 -7.11 29.72 -2.10
C VAL A 372 -7.96 30.66 -2.95
N ALA A 373 -9.00 31.23 -2.35
CA ALA A 373 -9.84 32.24 -2.97
C ALA A 373 -10.02 33.47 -2.07
N LEU A 374 -10.26 34.62 -2.68
CA LEU A 374 -10.60 35.86 -2.00
C LEU A 374 -12.10 36.11 -2.14
N VAL A 375 -12.74 36.49 -1.04
CA VAL A 375 -14.17 36.83 -0.98
C VAL A 375 -14.31 38.26 -0.49
N ASP A 376 -15.05 39.09 -1.23
CA ASP A 376 -15.45 40.41 -0.75
C ASP A 376 -16.58 40.28 0.29
N VAL A 377 -16.34 40.77 1.51
CA VAL A 377 -17.25 40.58 2.65
C VAL A 377 -18.58 41.32 2.47
N ALA A 378 -18.62 42.37 1.66
CA ALA A 378 -19.83 43.16 1.44
C ALA A 378 -20.74 42.55 0.38
N THR A 379 -20.17 41.94 -0.66
CA THR A 379 -20.87 41.48 -1.86
C THR A 379 -20.92 39.97 -2.02
N GLY A 380 -20.03 39.23 -1.36
CA GLY A 380 -19.85 37.78 -1.56
C GLY A 380 -19.12 37.42 -2.86
N ALA A 381 -18.57 38.40 -3.59
CA ALA A 381 -17.83 38.13 -4.82
C ALA A 381 -16.57 37.31 -4.53
N GLU A 382 -16.46 36.14 -5.16
CA GLU A 382 -15.35 35.19 -5.03
C GLU A 382 -14.35 35.37 -6.19
N THR A 383 -13.05 35.29 -5.91
CA THR A 383 -11.97 35.25 -6.90
C THR A 383 -10.94 34.21 -6.49
N THR A 384 -10.83 33.12 -7.24
CA THR A 384 -9.83 32.07 -7.03
C THR A 384 -8.43 32.57 -7.39
N LEU A 385 -7.45 32.33 -6.51
CA LEU A 385 -6.07 32.83 -6.64
C LEU A 385 -5.05 31.72 -6.96
N THR A 386 -5.40 30.45 -6.77
CA THR A 386 -4.50 29.30 -6.99
C THR A 386 -5.13 28.23 -7.87
N ALA A 387 -4.30 27.32 -8.36
CA ALA A 387 -4.70 26.13 -9.12
C ALA A 387 -3.78 24.95 -8.76
N HIS A 388 -3.81 24.51 -7.50
CA HIS A 388 -3.01 23.39 -6.99
C HIS A 388 -3.61 22.02 -7.30
N SER A 389 -4.93 21.97 -7.49
CA SER A 389 -5.63 20.74 -7.85
C SER A 389 -5.19 20.25 -9.24
N PRO A 390 -4.87 18.96 -9.44
CA PRO A 390 -4.44 18.44 -10.73
C PRO A 390 -5.54 18.58 -11.79
N ALA A 391 -5.29 19.41 -12.81
CA ALA A 391 -6.26 19.70 -13.87
C ALA A 391 -6.44 18.56 -14.89
N ASP A 392 -5.54 17.56 -14.86
CA ASP A 392 -5.57 16.39 -15.74
C ASP A 392 -6.37 15.22 -15.17
N LEU A 393 -6.82 15.27 -13.91
CA LEU A 393 -7.58 14.16 -13.30
C LEU A 393 -9.08 14.22 -13.61
N ASP A 394 -9.64 13.08 -14.01
CA ASP A 394 -11.08 12.88 -14.15
C ASP A 394 -11.69 12.48 -12.80
N LEU A 395 -12.26 13.48 -12.10
CA LEU A 395 -12.86 13.30 -10.78
C LEU A 395 -14.38 13.09 -10.90
N PRO A 396 -14.94 12.05 -10.27
CA PRO A 396 -16.36 11.79 -10.31
C PRO A 396 -17.15 12.90 -9.60
N VAL A 397 -18.20 13.36 -10.26
CA VAL A 397 -19.13 14.34 -9.69
C VAL A 397 -20.21 13.58 -8.92
N ALA A 398 -20.38 13.91 -7.65
CA ALA A 398 -21.39 13.29 -6.82
C ALA A 398 -22.79 13.87 -7.10
N GLU A 399 -23.78 12.99 -7.17
CA GLU A 399 -25.19 13.36 -7.34
C GLU A 399 -25.87 13.52 -5.99
N GLU A 400 -26.69 14.56 -5.81
CA GLU A 400 -27.45 14.79 -4.59
C GLU A 400 -28.68 13.87 -4.52
N TRP A 401 -28.90 13.22 -3.39
CA TRP A 401 -30.05 12.35 -3.14
C TRP A 401 -30.69 12.64 -1.77
N VAL A 402 -32.02 12.51 -1.71
CA VAL A 402 -32.79 12.57 -0.46
C VAL A 402 -33.72 11.38 -0.43
N PHE A 403 -33.63 10.59 0.65
CA PHE A 403 -34.41 9.39 0.89
C PHE A 403 -35.36 9.65 2.05
N THR A 404 -36.63 9.24 1.93
CA THR A 404 -37.57 9.28 3.06
C THR A 404 -37.70 7.88 3.64
N VAL A 405 -37.22 7.69 4.86
CA VAL A 405 -37.29 6.39 5.54
C VAL A 405 -38.62 6.20 6.26
N SER A 406 -38.89 4.97 6.72
CA SER A 406 -40.18 4.51 7.23
C SER A 406 -40.78 5.30 8.40
N ASP A 407 -39.97 6.02 9.18
CA ASP A 407 -40.43 6.90 10.26
C ASP A 407 -40.68 8.36 9.82
N GLY A 408 -40.53 8.65 8.53
CA GLY A 408 -40.70 9.97 7.92
C GLY A 408 -39.45 10.83 7.92
N THR A 409 -38.32 10.34 8.44
CA THR A 409 -37.04 11.08 8.42
C THR A 409 -36.53 11.20 6.98
N GLU A 410 -36.11 12.41 6.60
CA GLU A 410 -35.39 12.64 5.34
C GLU A 410 -33.88 12.46 5.57
N VAL A 411 -33.31 11.45 4.92
CA VAL A 411 -31.88 11.15 4.92
C VAL A 411 -31.27 11.69 3.63
N HIS A 412 -30.39 12.67 3.76
CA HIS A 412 -29.68 13.25 2.63
C HIS A 412 -28.38 12.49 2.37
N GLY A 413 -27.94 12.42 1.13
CA GLY A 413 -26.67 11.80 0.78
C GLY A 413 -26.20 12.14 -0.63
N TRP A 414 -25.04 11.58 -0.96
CA TRP A 414 -24.40 11.73 -2.26
C TRP A 414 -24.18 10.37 -2.90
N LEU A 415 -24.36 10.29 -4.21
CA LEU A 415 -24.10 9.08 -4.98
C LEU A 415 -23.05 9.39 -6.06
N LEU A 416 -21.87 8.79 -5.93
CA LEU A 416 -20.87 8.81 -6.99
C LEU A 416 -21.11 7.62 -7.92
N ARG A 417 -21.12 7.86 -9.22
CA ARG A 417 -21.39 6.82 -10.24
C ARG A 417 -20.37 6.84 -11.37
N PRO A 418 -20.13 5.70 -12.03
CA PRO A 418 -19.32 5.66 -13.24
C PRO A 418 -19.98 6.50 -14.35
N PRO A 419 -19.19 7.20 -15.19
CA PRO A 419 -19.72 7.93 -16.33
C PRO A 419 -20.60 7.03 -17.22
N GLY A 420 -21.83 7.47 -17.53
CA GLY A 420 -22.76 6.73 -18.38
C GLY A 420 -23.51 5.57 -17.71
N ALA A 421 -23.29 5.28 -16.42
CA ALA A 421 -23.97 4.19 -15.71
C ALA A 421 -25.50 4.31 -15.76
N ALA A 422 -26.03 5.54 -15.59
CA ALA A 422 -27.47 5.81 -15.70
C ALA A 422 -28.05 5.46 -17.08
N ALA A 423 -27.27 5.67 -18.15
CA ALA A 423 -27.68 5.38 -19.52
C ALA A 423 -27.57 3.89 -19.87
N ALA A 424 -26.67 3.16 -19.21
CA ALA A 424 -26.48 1.72 -19.41
C ALA A 424 -27.63 0.86 -18.85
N GLY A 425 -28.39 1.39 -17.88
CA GLY A 425 -29.62 0.77 -17.36
C GLY A 425 -29.42 -0.60 -16.70
N ARG A 426 -28.23 -0.89 -16.16
CA ARG A 426 -27.90 -2.14 -15.46
C ARG A 426 -27.39 -1.85 -14.05
N PRO A 427 -27.88 -2.56 -13.02
CA PRO A 427 -27.38 -2.41 -11.65
C PRO A 427 -25.91 -2.85 -11.54
N GLY A 428 -25.11 -2.05 -10.84
CA GLY A 428 -23.68 -2.29 -10.63
C GLY A 428 -23.35 -2.61 -9.17
N PRO A 429 -22.07 -2.93 -8.85
CA PRO A 429 -21.64 -3.07 -7.47
C PRO A 429 -21.72 -1.71 -6.76
N LEU A 430 -22.07 -1.74 -5.48
CA LEU A 430 -22.21 -0.53 -4.66
C LEU A 430 -21.44 -0.67 -3.36
N LEU A 431 -20.66 0.35 -3.03
CA LEU A 431 -20.06 0.54 -1.71
C LEU A 431 -20.90 1.55 -0.93
N LEU A 432 -21.44 1.13 0.22
CA LEU A 432 -21.93 2.04 1.25
C LEU A 432 -20.74 2.47 2.11
N ASP A 433 -20.42 3.76 2.12
CA ASP A 433 -19.39 4.31 3.00
C ASP A 433 -20.00 5.22 4.07
N ILE A 434 -19.66 4.93 5.33
CA ILE A 434 -20.24 5.55 6.51
C ILE A 434 -19.19 6.45 7.17
N HIS A 435 -19.48 7.74 7.28
CA HIS A 435 -18.55 8.69 7.90
C HIS A 435 -18.38 8.45 9.41
N GLY A 436 -17.22 8.86 9.93
CA GLY A 436 -16.98 8.96 11.37
C GLY A 436 -17.75 10.11 12.02
N GLY A 437 -17.78 10.15 13.37
CA GLY A 437 -18.50 11.17 14.13
C GLY A 437 -19.16 10.60 15.39
N PRO A 438 -20.49 10.42 15.44
CA PRO A 438 -21.45 10.50 14.33
C PRO A 438 -21.77 11.93 13.86
N HIS A 439 -21.37 12.93 14.64
CA HIS A 439 -21.57 14.36 14.35
C HIS A 439 -20.61 14.94 13.33
N ASN A 440 -20.50 14.30 12.17
CA ASN A 440 -19.84 14.81 10.97
C ASN A 440 -20.82 14.72 9.79
N ALA A 441 -20.36 14.93 8.56
CA ALA A 441 -21.17 14.71 7.38
C ALA A 441 -20.31 14.53 6.13
N TRP A 442 -20.76 13.69 5.21
CA TRP A 442 -20.29 13.64 3.85
C TRP A 442 -20.66 14.88 3.05
N SER A 443 -19.72 15.30 2.21
CA SER A 443 -19.84 16.39 1.24
C SER A 443 -19.43 15.92 -0.15
N PRO A 444 -19.86 16.56 -1.25
CA PRO A 444 -19.65 16.05 -2.61
C PRO A 444 -18.31 16.45 -3.22
N VAL A 445 -17.31 16.77 -2.38
CA VAL A 445 -15.98 17.19 -2.82
C VAL A 445 -15.00 16.04 -2.61
N PRO A 446 -13.99 15.89 -3.50
CA PRO A 446 -12.95 14.89 -3.33
C PRO A 446 -12.04 15.25 -2.15
N ASP A 447 -11.56 14.25 -1.42
CA ASP A 447 -10.57 14.44 -0.36
C ASP A 447 -9.48 13.35 -0.41
N GLY A 448 -8.29 13.68 0.08
CA GLY A 448 -7.12 12.79 -0.01
C GLY A 448 -7.14 11.58 0.95
N GLY A 449 -8.06 11.55 1.92
CA GLY A 449 -8.21 10.44 2.87
C GLY A 449 -9.13 9.33 2.37
N HIS A 450 -10.08 9.66 1.49
CA HIS A 450 -11.05 8.70 0.94
C HIS A 450 -10.90 8.49 -0.58
N SER A 451 -9.67 8.52 -1.06
CA SER A 451 -9.34 8.34 -2.49
C SER A 451 -9.85 7.03 -3.11
N TYR A 452 -10.16 6.03 -2.27
CA TYR A 452 -10.79 4.80 -2.71
C TYR A 452 -12.19 5.02 -3.32
N HIS A 453 -12.88 6.14 -3.05
CA HIS A 453 -14.12 6.50 -3.72
C HIS A 453 -13.90 6.62 -5.24
N GLN A 454 -12.92 7.42 -5.64
CA GLN A 454 -12.61 7.67 -7.05
C GLN A 454 -12.07 6.41 -7.73
N LEU A 455 -11.22 5.66 -7.02
CA LEU A 455 -10.66 4.39 -7.50
C LEU A 455 -11.73 3.32 -7.76
N LEU A 456 -12.78 3.26 -6.93
CA LEU A 456 -13.91 2.34 -7.12
C LEU A 456 -14.80 2.78 -8.26
N VAL A 457 -15.13 4.07 -8.34
CA VAL A 457 -15.99 4.61 -9.42
C VAL A 457 -15.39 4.33 -10.79
N GLN A 458 -14.07 4.47 -10.94
CA GLN A 458 -13.37 4.12 -12.18
C GLN A 458 -13.39 2.62 -12.50
N ARG A 459 -13.55 1.76 -11.50
CA ARG A 459 -13.76 0.31 -11.65
C ARG A 459 -15.22 -0.08 -11.86
N GLY A 460 -16.09 0.89 -12.15
CA GLY A 460 -17.50 0.63 -12.43
C GLY A 460 -18.38 0.50 -11.18
N TRP A 461 -17.93 0.95 -10.02
CA TRP A 461 -18.71 0.95 -8.79
C TRP A 461 -19.50 2.23 -8.58
N SER A 462 -20.65 2.10 -7.93
CA SER A 462 -21.30 3.23 -7.27
C SER A 462 -20.81 3.34 -5.83
N VAL A 463 -20.66 4.57 -5.33
CA VAL A 463 -20.32 4.84 -3.92
C VAL A 463 -21.42 5.70 -3.32
N LEU A 464 -22.08 5.18 -2.28
CA LEU A 464 -23.17 5.82 -1.57
C LEU A 464 -22.66 6.43 -0.27
N LEU A 465 -22.82 7.75 -0.15
CA LEU A 465 -22.38 8.57 0.97
C LEU A 465 -23.60 9.17 1.68
N LEU A 466 -24.09 8.53 2.74
CA LEU A 466 -25.27 8.99 3.47
C LEU A 466 -24.91 9.86 4.67
N ASN A 467 -25.75 10.86 4.92
CA ASN A 467 -25.76 11.67 6.13
C ASN A 467 -26.97 11.27 6.98
N PRO A 468 -26.86 10.17 7.76
CA PRO A 468 -27.94 9.68 8.62
C PRO A 468 -28.26 10.67 9.74
N ARG A 469 -29.35 10.45 10.48
CA ARG A 469 -29.60 11.18 11.73
C ARG A 469 -28.36 11.13 12.62
N ALA A 470 -28.14 12.22 13.37
CA ALA A 470 -26.90 12.62 14.03
C ALA A 470 -25.83 13.30 13.17
N SER A 471 -25.96 13.30 11.84
CA SER A 471 -25.04 14.07 10.98
C SER A 471 -25.20 15.59 11.14
N ASP A 472 -24.12 16.32 10.88
CA ASP A 472 -24.08 17.77 10.98
C ASP A 472 -24.62 18.48 9.71
N GLY A 473 -25.24 19.64 9.89
CA GLY A 473 -25.74 20.49 8.80
C GLY A 473 -27.23 20.36 8.49
N TYR A 474 -27.99 19.59 9.28
CA TYR A 474 -29.43 19.32 9.06
C TYR A 474 -30.34 19.85 10.18
N GLY A 475 -29.78 20.61 11.13
CA GLY A 475 -30.49 21.19 12.26
C GLY A 475 -30.29 20.43 13.58
N ALA A 476 -30.48 21.12 14.70
CA ALA A 476 -30.12 20.60 16.03
C ALA A 476 -30.91 19.34 16.42
N ALA A 477 -32.16 19.22 15.98
CA ALA A 477 -32.97 18.03 16.21
C ALA A 477 -32.40 16.81 15.47
N PHE A 478 -31.94 16.98 14.23
CA PHE A 478 -31.30 15.92 13.46
C PHE A 478 -29.93 15.56 14.05
N TYR A 479 -29.14 16.57 14.45
CA TYR A 479 -27.82 16.41 15.08
C TYR A 479 -27.87 15.56 16.36
N SER A 480 -28.92 15.69 17.18
CA SER A 480 -29.05 14.97 18.47
C SER A 480 -29.89 13.69 18.39
N ALA A 481 -30.43 13.35 17.22
CA ALA A 481 -31.45 12.31 17.08
C ALA A 481 -30.96 10.87 17.39
N ALA A 482 -29.65 10.59 17.32
CA ALA A 482 -29.09 9.28 17.68
C ALA A 482 -28.53 9.23 19.10
N VAL A 483 -28.58 10.33 19.88
CA VAL A 483 -28.01 10.38 21.23
C VAL A 483 -28.62 9.29 22.11
N GLY A 484 -27.75 8.42 22.61
CA GLY A 484 -28.07 7.29 23.45
C GLY A 484 -28.81 6.17 22.73
N GLN A 485 -28.84 6.18 21.40
CA GLN A 485 -29.52 5.23 20.52
C GLN A 485 -28.66 4.87 19.30
N TRP A 486 -27.33 4.89 19.44
CA TRP A 486 -26.41 4.52 18.36
C TRP A 486 -26.73 3.13 17.83
N GLY A 487 -26.82 2.99 16.50
CA GLY A 487 -27.24 1.76 15.82
C GLY A 487 -28.74 1.45 15.94
N LEU A 488 -29.45 1.96 16.94
CA LEU A 488 -30.88 1.69 17.13
C LEU A 488 -31.76 2.67 16.37
N ALA A 489 -31.43 3.96 16.45
CA ALA A 489 -32.21 5.01 15.79
C ALA A 489 -31.86 5.13 14.30
N ASP A 490 -30.60 4.96 13.94
CA ASP A 490 -30.01 5.34 12.66
C ASP A 490 -29.73 4.16 11.71
N GLU A 491 -29.90 2.90 12.14
CA GLU A 491 -29.74 1.72 11.26
C GLU A 491 -30.58 1.81 9.97
N ARG A 492 -31.83 2.26 10.10
CA ARG A 492 -32.75 2.41 8.96
C ARG A 492 -32.30 3.48 7.97
N ASP A 493 -31.55 4.48 8.44
CA ASP A 493 -31.04 5.58 7.62
C ASP A 493 -29.97 5.10 6.64
N PHE A 494 -29.44 3.88 6.84
CA PHE A 494 -28.54 3.22 5.92
C PHE A 494 -29.24 2.15 5.08
N LEU A 495 -30.02 1.27 5.73
CA LEU A 495 -30.58 0.09 5.08
C LEU A 495 -31.72 0.44 4.11
N GLU A 496 -32.59 1.40 4.44
CA GLU A 496 -33.73 1.73 3.59
C GLU A 496 -33.34 2.51 2.32
N PRO A 497 -32.43 3.51 2.36
CA PRO A 497 -31.89 4.10 1.13
C PRO A 497 -31.23 3.06 0.21
N LEU A 498 -30.51 2.11 0.80
CA LEU A 498 -29.88 1.02 0.07
C LEU A 498 -30.93 0.10 -0.60
N ASP A 499 -32.01 -0.24 0.11
CA ASP A 499 -33.14 -1.01 -0.43
C ASP A 499 -33.81 -0.28 -1.60
N GLN A 500 -33.98 1.04 -1.48
CA GLN A 500 -34.54 1.87 -2.57
C GLN A 500 -33.65 1.83 -3.81
N LEU A 501 -32.33 2.01 -3.68
CA LEU A 501 -31.40 1.97 -4.82
C LEU A 501 -31.34 0.59 -5.49
N VAL A 502 -31.48 -0.49 -4.71
CA VAL A 502 -31.63 -1.85 -5.27
C VAL A 502 -32.95 -1.98 -6.04
N ALA A 503 -34.07 -1.51 -5.48
CA ALA A 503 -35.38 -1.58 -6.11
C ALA A 503 -35.46 -0.75 -7.42
N GLU A 504 -34.78 0.38 -7.47
CA GLU A 504 -34.66 1.23 -8.66
C GLU A 504 -33.67 0.71 -9.71
N GLY A 505 -32.97 -0.40 -9.42
CA GLY A 505 -32.00 -1.00 -10.34
C GLY A 505 -30.69 -0.22 -10.45
N VAL A 506 -30.37 0.63 -9.46
CA VAL A 506 -29.10 1.36 -9.36
C VAL A 506 -28.00 0.44 -8.83
N ALA A 507 -28.32 -0.41 -7.85
CA ALA A 507 -27.37 -1.31 -7.19
C ALA A 507 -27.76 -2.79 -7.37
N ASP A 508 -26.77 -3.66 -7.58
CA ASP A 508 -26.97 -5.12 -7.62
C ASP A 508 -27.03 -5.64 -6.17
N PRO A 509 -28.15 -6.26 -5.73
CA PRO A 509 -28.32 -6.73 -4.36
C PRO A 509 -27.28 -7.76 -3.92
N ASP A 510 -26.65 -8.47 -4.86
CA ASP A 510 -25.64 -9.48 -4.56
C ASP A 510 -24.22 -8.88 -4.51
N ARG A 511 -24.07 -7.58 -4.80
CA ARG A 511 -22.76 -6.91 -4.96
C ARG A 511 -22.65 -5.66 -4.10
N LEU A 512 -23.16 -5.76 -2.88
CA LEU A 512 -23.13 -4.70 -1.88
C LEU A 512 -21.92 -4.88 -0.95
N ALA A 513 -21.12 -3.84 -0.79
CA ALA A 513 -20.06 -3.75 0.21
C ALA A 513 -20.37 -2.62 1.20
N VAL A 514 -19.86 -2.74 2.42
CA VAL A 514 -19.94 -1.68 3.44
C VAL A 514 -18.57 -1.38 4.02
N THR A 515 -18.25 -0.10 4.19
CA THR A 515 -17.04 0.39 4.83
C THR A 515 -17.35 1.60 5.70
N GLY A 516 -16.44 1.92 6.60
CA GLY A 516 -16.49 3.14 7.39
C GLY A 516 -15.37 3.18 8.41
N TYR A 517 -15.04 4.39 8.85
CA TYR A 517 -13.96 4.63 9.81
C TYR A 517 -14.50 5.29 11.10
N SER A 518 -13.97 4.94 12.27
CA SER A 518 -14.43 5.48 13.57
C SER A 518 -15.88 5.06 13.87
N TYR A 519 -16.81 6.01 14.07
CA TYR A 519 -18.25 5.71 14.11
C TYR A 519 -18.72 4.91 12.88
N GLY A 520 -18.16 5.18 11.70
CA GLY A 520 -18.43 4.37 10.51
C GLY A 520 -17.94 2.93 10.63
N GLY A 521 -16.83 2.71 11.34
CA GLY A 521 -16.35 1.37 11.66
C GLY A 521 -17.27 0.66 12.66
N TYR A 522 -17.75 1.38 13.68
CA TYR A 522 -18.81 0.92 14.58
C TYR A 522 -20.06 0.49 13.81
N MET A 523 -20.56 1.35 12.91
CA MET A 523 -21.76 1.07 12.15
C MET A 523 -21.56 -0.07 11.15
N THR A 524 -20.37 -0.19 10.56
CA THR A 524 -20.02 -1.34 9.69
C THR A 524 -20.09 -2.66 10.47
N CYS A 525 -19.54 -2.71 11.69
CA CYS A 525 -19.66 -3.87 12.58
C CYS A 525 -21.11 -4.09 13.04
N TRP A 526 -21.85 -3.03 13.31
CA TRP A 526 -23.26 -3.10 13.71
C TRP A 526 -24.13 -3.73 12.63
N LEU A 527 -24.08 -3.19 11.40
CA LEU A 527 -24.90 -3.63 10.29
C LEU A 527 -24.59 -5.10 9.91
N THR A 528 -23.33 -5.50 9.90
CA THR A 528 -22.94 -6.90 9.61
C THR A 528 -23.37 -7.88 10.68
N GLY A 529 -23.61 -7.43 11.92
CA GLY A 529 -24.23 -8.24 12.97
C GLY A 529 -25.76 -8.32 12.86
N ARG A 530 -26.39 -7.50 12.01
CA ARG A 530 -27.86 -7.34 11.89
C ARG A 530 -28.42 -7.86 10.56
N THR A 531 -27.60 -7.90 9.51
CA THR A 531 -28.01 -8.34 8.17
C THR A 531 -26.85 -9.03 7.43
N ASP A 532 -27.18 -9.92 6.52
CA ASP A 532 -26.29 -10.70 5.67
C ASP A 532 -26.22 -10.20 4.21
N ARG A 533 -26.85 -9.04 3.91
CA ARG A 533 -26.93 -8.47 2.55
C ARG A 533 -25.58 -8.03 1.97
N PHE A 534 -24.58 -7.79 2.82
CA PHE A 534 -23.27 -7.32 2.38
C PHE A 534 -22.39 -8.51 2.03
N ALA A 535 -21.87 -8.50 0.81
CA ALA A 535 -20.91 -9.50 0.36
C ALA A 535 -19.49 -9.21 0.89
N ALA A 536 -19.19 -7.96 1.25
CA ALA A 536 -17.92 -7.54 1.84
C ALA A 536 -18.10 -6.46 2.93
N ALA A 537 -17.29 -6.51 3.99
CA ALA A 537 -17.23 -5.48 5.02
C ALA A 537 -15.79 -5.05 5.31
N ILE A 538 -15.54 -3.73 5.43
CA ILE A 538 -14.22 -3.17 5.69
C ILE A 538 -14.25 -2.11 6.82
N PRO A 539 -14.50 -2.49 8.09
CA PRO A 539 -14.47 -1.54 9.19
C PRO A 539 -13.03 -1.06 9.48
N GLY A 540 -12.86 0.24 9.70
CA GLY A 540 -11.61 0.82 10.19
C GLY A 540 -11.78 1.70 11.43
N GLY A 541 -10.72 1.89 12.21
CA GLY A 541 -10.77 2.67 13.46
C GLY A 541 -11.91 2.21 14.37
N VAL A 542 -12.09 0.90 14.48
CA VAL A 542 -13.32 0.25 14.91
C VAL A 542 -13.63 0.48 16.39
N LEU A 543 -14.92 0.59 16.72
CA LEU A 543 -15.49 0.50 18.06
C LEU A 543 -16.54 -0.61 18.04
N THR A 544 -16.39 -1.64 18.86
CA THR A 544 -17.32 -2.80 18.86
C THR A 544 -17.91 -3.11 20.23
N ASP A 545 -17.29 -2.68 21.33
CA ASP A 545 -17.82 -2.80 22.69
C ASP A 545 -17.70 -1.48 23.43
N ILE A 546 -18.86 -0.89 23.77
CA ILE A 546 -18.95 0.37 24.51
C ILE A 546 -18.35 0.23 25.91
N THR A 547 -18.40 -0.97 26.51
CA THR A 547 -17.89 -1.20 27.86
C THR A 547 -16.39 -0.98 27.94
N SER A 548 -15.63 -1.70 27.11
CA SER A 548 -14.18 -1.53 27.02
C SER A 548 -13.80 -0.16 26.45
N PHE A 549 -14.55 0.36 25.47
CA PHE A 549 -14.29 1.67 24.88
C PHE A 549 -14.36 2.81 25.91
N ALA A 550 -15.41 2.84 26.74
CA ALA A 550 -15.63 3.88 27.73
C ALA A 550 -14.46 4.06 28.70
N GLY A 551 -13.73 2.97 29.01
CA GLY A 551 -12.60 2.99 29.93
C GLY A 551 -11.22 3.06 29.28
N THR A 552 -11.11 2.83 27.96
CA THR A 552 -9.80 2.73 27.28
C THR A 552 -9.54 3.81 26.25
N SER A 553 -10.58 4.46 25.72
CA SER A 553 -10.44 5.58 24.76
C SER A 553 -10.00 6.88 25.47
N ASP A 554 -9.24 7.73 24.78
CA ASP A 554 -8.91 9.09 25.23
C ASP A 554 -10.14 9.99 25.46
N ALA A 555 -11.27 9.66 24.82
CA ALA A 555 -12.55 10.36 24.93
C ALA A 555 -13.67 9.45 25.45
N GLY A 556 -13.34 8.25 25.96
CA GLY A 556 -14.29 7.18 26.27
C GLY A 556 -15.37 7.59 27.28
N HIS A 557 -14.98 8.24 28.38
CA HIS A 557 -15.92 8.69 29.41
C HIS A 557 -16.94 9.69 28.85
N TYR A 558 -16.50 10.67 28.06
CA TYR A 558 -17.39 11.69 27.49
C TYR A 558 -18.38 11.11 26.50
N LEU A 559 -17.88 10.30 25.56
CA LEU A 559 -18.75 9.64 24.59
C LEU A 559 -19.72 8.67 25.30
N ALA A 560 -19.29 7.96 26.33
CA ALA A 560 -20.20 7.13 27.13
C ALA A 560 -21.26 7.95 27.89
N ALA A 561 -20.86 9.07 28.49
CA ALA A 561 -21.76 9.92 29.28
C ALA A 561 -22.79 10.67 28.42
N TYR A 562 -22.40 11.10 27.22
CA TYR A 562 -23.21 12.00 26.41
C TYR A 562 -23.81 11.37 25.16
N GLU A 563 -23.17 10.36 24.56
CA GLU A 563 -23.62 9.76 23.30
C GLU A 563 -24.27 8.40 23.45
N THR A 564 -23.93 7.62 24.48
CA THR A 564 -24.37 6.23 24.60
C THR A 564 -24.92 5.94 25.99
N ALA A 565 -24.16 5.22 26.82
CA ALA A 565 -24.46 4.97 28.22
C ALA A 565 -23.16 4.68 28.98
N LEU A 566 -23.07 5.15 30.22
CA LEU A 566 -22.02 4.75 31.14
C LEU A 566 -22.20 3.26 31.51
N PRO A 567 -21.27 2.36 31.14
CA PRO A 567 -21.48 0.92 31.27
C PRO A 567 -21.72 0.43 32.70
N PHE A 568 -21.15 1.09 33.70
CA PHE A 568 -21.38 0.75 35.12
C PHE A 568 -22.74 1.24 35.64
N ALA A 569 -23.35 2.23 35.00
CA ALA A 569 -24.64 2.79 35.37
C ALA A 569 -25.79 2.08 34.65
N ASP A 570 -25.60 1.74 33.37
CA ASP A 570 -26.58 1.05 32.53
C ASP A 570 -25.88 0.03 31.61
N PRO A 571 -25.46 -1.13 32.15
CA PRO A 571 -24.75 -2.15 31.39
C PRO A 571 -25.61 -2.77 30.28
N GLU A 572 -26.93 -2.84 30.49
CA GLU A 572 -27.86 -3.39 29.50
C GLU A 572 -27.92 -2.49 28.27
N ARG A 573 -28.01 -1.16 28.45
CA ARG A 573 -28.01 -0.21 27.34
C ARG A 573 -26.67 -0.10 26.63
N ALA A 574 -25.56 -0.20 27.37
CA ALA A 574 -24.22 -0.27 26.77
C ALA A 574 -24.06 -1.54 25.91
N ALA A 575 -24.52 -2.69 26.41
CA ALA A 575 -24.53 -3.94 25.64
C ALA A 575 -25.48 -3.89 24.43
N ALA A 576 -26.67 -3.29 24.58
CA ALA A 576 -27.65 -3.17 23.50
C ALA A 576 -27.14 -2.34 22.31
N GLN A 577 -26.27 -1.36 22.58
CA GLN A 577 -25.60 -0.53 21.59
C GLN A 577 -24.21 -1.07 21.19
N SER A 578 -23.75 -2.21 21.69
CA SER A 578 -22.44 -2.74 21.31
C SER A 578 -22.56 -3.72 20.13
N PRO A 579 -21.92 -3.48 18.97
CA PRO A 579 -21.89 -4.43 17.85
C PRO A 579 -21.46 -5.84 18.28
N TYR A 580 -20.55 -5.92 19.25
CA TYR A 580 -20.02 -7.19 19.77
C TYR A 580 -21.13 -8.12 20.30
N THR A 581 -22.24 -7.58 20.82
CA THR A 581 -23.39 -8.35 21.29
C THR A 581 -24.03 -9.20 20.19
N ASN A 582 -23.89 -8.77 18.93
CA ASN A 582 -24.41 -9.48 17.76
C ASN A 582 -23.31 -10.12 16.88
N VAL A 583 -22.06 -10.16 17.36
CA VAL A 583 -20.93 -10.73 16.59
C VAL A 583 -21.16 -12.19 16.19
N ALA A 584 -22.00 -12.91 16.95
CA ALA A 584 -22.38 -14.30 16.66
C ALA A 584 -23.22 -14.46 15.37
N HIS A 585 -23.78 -13.38 14.84
CA HIS A 585 -24.61 -13.38 13.64
C HIS A 585 -23.85 -13.00 12.36
N VAL A 586 -22.65 -12.44 12.48
CA VAL A 586 -21.87 -11.96 11.33
C VAL A 586 -21.48 -13.11 10.42
N THR A 587 -21.82 -13.04 9.13
CA THR A 587 -21.39 -14.01 8.10
C THR A 587 -20.54 -13.36 7.01
N THR A 588 -20.61 -12.04 6.87
CA THR A 588 -19.91 -11.27 5.84
C THR A 588 -18.38 -11.33 6.00
N PRO A 589 -17.63 -11.64 4.92
CA PRO A 589 -16.18 -11.51 4.88
C PRO A 589 -15.71 -10.11 5.30
N THR A 590 -14.86 -10.03 6.33
CA THR A 590 -14.50 -8.77 6.98
C THR A 590 -13.00 -8.48 6.97
N LEU A 591 -12.60 -7.33 6.43
CA LEU A 591 -11.24 -6.79 6.54
C LEU A 591 -11.21 -5.65 7.57
N ILE A 592 -10.40 -5.78 8.61
CA ILE A 592 -10.32 -4.81 9.70
C ILE A 592 -9.03 -4.00 9.54
N LEU A 593 -9.14 -2.68 9.43
CA LEU A 593 -8.03 -1.75 9.20
C LEU A 593 -7.84 -0.80 10.39
N HIS A 594 -6.75 -0.92 11.14
CA HIS A 594 -6.65 -0.22 12.43
C HIS A 594 -5.25 0.38 12.69
N GLY A 595 -5.21 1.59 13.26
CA GLY A 595 -3.95 2.22 13.68
C GLY A 595 -3.45 1.61 14.98
N LEU A 596 -2.18 1.22 15.05
CA LEU A 596 -1.65 0.58 16.27
C LEU A 596 -1.45 1.57 17.44
N ALA A 597 -1.39 2.87 17.15
CA ALA A 597 -1.29 3.95 18.13
C ALA A 597 -2.59 4.76 18.22
N ASP A 598 -3.71 4.18 17.81
CA ASP A 598 -5.04 4.79 17.90
C ASP A 598 -5.53 4.79 19.36
N ASP A 599 -5.50 5.95 20.02
CA ASP A 599 -6.01 6.11 21.38
C ASP A 599 -7.47 6.55 21.41
N ARG A 600 -8.04 6.97 20.27
CA ARG A 600 -9.46 7.33 20.13
C ARG A 600 -10.33 6.08 20.11
N CYS A 601 -10.00 5.14 19.24
CA CYS A 601 -10.58 3.81 19.17
C CYS A 601 -9.48 2.77 19.44
N PRO A 602 -9.24 2.38 20.71
CA PRO A 602 -8.11 1.52 21.06
C PRO A 602 -8.04 0.21 20.26
N PRO A 603 -6.84 -0.29 19.87
CA PRO A 603 -6.69 -1.48 19.02
C PRO A 603 -7.39 -2.74 19.53
N GLY A 604 -7.57 -2.87 20.85
CA GLY A 604 -8.34 -3.95 21.46
C GLY A 604 -9.76 -4.11 20.91
N GLN A 605 -10.36 -3.02 20.40
CA GLN A 605 -11.68 -3.03 19.74
C GLN A 605 -11.65 -3.81 18.40
N ALA A 606 -10.57 -3.69 17.64
CA ALA A 606 -10.37 -4.45 16.41
C ALA A 606 -9.95 -5.89 16.69
N GLU A 607 -9.07 -6.09 17.67
CA GLU A 607 -8.60 -7.41 18.08
C GLU A 607 -9.75 -8.31 18.57
N GLN A 608 -10.66 -7.78 19.40
CA GLN A 608 -11.80 -8.54 19.89
C GLN A 608 -12.74 -8.96 18.75
N TRP A 609 -13.01 -8.06 17.80
CA TRP A 609 -13.86 -8.35 16.64
C TRP A 609 -13.21 -9.40 15.74
N PHE A 610 -11.93 -9.21 15.42
CA PHE A 610 -11.15 -10.17 14.62
C PHE A 610 -11.13 -11.56 15.25
N ALA A 611 -10.81 -11.66 16.54
CA ALA A 611 -10.75 -12.92 17.27
C ALA A 611 -12.10 -13.66 17.23
N ALA A 612 -13.19 -12.94 17.44
CA ALA A 612 -14.54 -13.52 17.39
C ALA A 612 -14.90 -14.04 15.99
N LEU A 613 -14.61 -13.26 14.93
CA LEU A 613 -14.86 -13.70 13.55
C LEU A 613 -14.01 -14.92 13.17
N ARG A 614 -12.73 -14.91 13.53
CA ARG A 614 -11.82 -16.04 13.30
C ARG A 614 -12.27 -17.30 14.02
N ALA A 615 -12.69 -17.19 15.28
CA ALA A 615 -13.19 -18.32 16.07
C ALA A 615 -14.47 -18.94 15.47
N ARG A 616 -15.26 -18.14 14.75
CA ARG A 616 -16.49 -18.56 14.07
C ARG A 616 -16.27 -19.05 12.63
N GLY A 617 -15.04 -19.01 12.12
CA GLY A 617 -14.74 -19.39 10.75
C GLY A 617 -15.22 -18.39 9.69
N VAL A 618 -15.54 -17.15 10.07
CA VAL A 618 -15.84 -16.08 9.11
C VAL A 618 -14.52 -15.67 8.44
N PRO A 619 -14.46 -15.54 7.10
CA PRO A 619 -13.29 -15.00 6.42
C PRO A 619 -12.97 -13.60 6.94
N ALA A 620 -11.86 -13.48 7.67
CA ALA A 620 -11.46 -12.24 8.30
C ALA A 620 -9.95 -12.01 8.22
N ARG A 621 -9.56 -10.74 8.07
CA ARG A 621 -8.17 -10.28 8.11
C ARG A 621 -8.08 -9.03 8.98
N LEU A 622 -7.05 -8.94 9.83
CA LEU A 622 -6.72 -7.76 10.62
C LEU A 622 -5.42 -7.15 10.10
N VAL A 623 -5.42 -5.85 9.85
CA VAL A 623 -4.24 -5.06 9.46
C VAL A 623 -4.03 -3.98 10.51
N LEU A 624 -2.84 -3.97 11.10
CA LEU A 624 -2.42 -3.02 12.12
C LEU A 624 -1.31 -2.13 11.55
N TYR A 625 -1.54 -0.82 11.52
CA TYR A 625 -0.59 0.16 11.00
C TYR A 625 0.33 0.67 12.12
N PRO A 626 1.64 0.35 12.10
CA PRO A 626 2.55 0.72 13.20
C PRO A 626 2.69 2.24 13.38
N GLY A 627 2.56 2.74 14.60
CA GLY A 627 2.69 4.17 14.90
C GLY A 627 1.59 5.06 14.32
N ALA A 628 0.58 4.50 13.66
CA ALA A 628 -0.57 5.24 13.16
C ALA A 628 -1.57 5.53 14.28
N SER A 629 -1.89 6.81 14.50
CA SER A 629 -2.97 7.26 15.38
C SER A 629 -4.33 7.23 14.66
N HIS A 630 -5.42 7.64 15.30
CA HIS A 630 -6.75 7.61 14.70
C HIS A 630 -6.87 8.38 13.38
N LEU A 631 -6.19 9.53 13.27
CA LEU A 631 -6.26 10.39 12.08
C LEU A 631 -5.23 10.02 10.99
N PHE A 632 -4.63 8.83 11.03
CA PHE A 632 -3.60 8.45 10.07
C PHE A 632 -4.09 8.40 8.61
N ILE A 633 -5.39 8.17 8.39
CA ILE A 633 -5.98 8.20 7.05
C ILE A 633 -5.93 9.60 6.41
N LEU A 634 -5.83 10.66 7.22
CA LEU A 634 -5.70 12.05 6.76
C LEU A 634 -4.25 12.55 6.79
N ALA A 635 -3.54 12.25 7.88
CA ALA A 635 -2.24 12.88 8.19
C ALA A 635 -1.15 11.88 8.60
N GLY A 636 -1.39 10.58 8.39
CA GLY A 636 -0.40 9.53 8.63
C GLY A 636 0.63 9.43 7.52
N ARG A 637 1.47 8.40 7.61
CA ARG A 637 2.48 8.10 6.59
C ARG A 637 1.83 7.91 5.20
N PRO A 638 2.41 8.48 4.14
CA PRO A 638 1.94 8.28 2.76
C PRO A 638 1.75 6.80 2.40
N SER A 639 2.70 5.93 2.76
CA SER A 639 2.65 4.48 2.53
C SER A 639 1.44 3.82 3.20
N HIS A 640 1.11 4.22 4.43
CA HIS A 640 -0.03 3.69 5.18
C HIS A 640 -1.36 4.12 4.55
N ARG A 641 -1.48 5.38 4.14
CA ARG A 641 -2.67 5.89 3.43
C ARG A 641 -2.88 5.18 2.10
N LEU A 642 -1.80 4.94 1.35
CA LEU A 642 -1.83 4.21 0.08
C LEU A 642 -2.27 2.76 0.25
N ASP A 643 -1.68 2.05 1.22
CA ASP A 643 -2.06 0.66 1.54
C ASP A 643 -3.51 0.58 2.04
N TYR A 644 -3.95 1.51 2.89
CA TYR A 644 -5.34 1.61 3.36
C TYR A 644 -6.34 1.71 2.19
N ALA A 645 -6.12 2.65 1.26
CA ALA A 645 -6.98 2.83 0.11
C ALA A 645 -7.00 1.58 -0.80
N ARG A 646 -5.83 1.01 -1.12
CA ARG A 646 -5.71 -0.20 -1.96
C ARG A 646 -6.48 -1.38 -1.35
N ARG A 647 -6.32 -1.61 -0.06
CA ARG A 647 -6.96 -2.72 0.66
C ARG A 647 -8.48 -2.65 0.67
N ILE A 648 -9.06 -1.46 0.81
CA ILE A 648 -10.53 -1.28 0.71
C ILE A 648 -11.01 -1.69 -0.69
N VAL A 649 -10.36 -1.16 -1.73
CA VAL A 649 -10.70 -1.46 -3.12
C VAL A 649 -10.59 -2.95 -3.40
N ASP A 650 -9.49 -3.57 -2.99
CA ASP A 650 -9.19 -4.98 -3.24
C ASP A 650 -10.18 -5.90 -2.53
N TRP A 651 -10.47 -5.66 -1.24
CA TRP A 651 -11.39 -6.50 -0.47
C TRP A 651 -12.83 -6.37 -0.95
N ALA A 652 -13.29 -5.14 -1.22
CA ALA A 652 -14.61 -4.90 -1.78
C ALA A 652 -14.76 -5.61 -3.13
N THR A 653 -13.77 -5.47 -4.03
CA THR A 653 -13.78 -6.11 -5.36
C THR A 653 -13.70 -7.62 -5.29
N GLN A 654 -12.85 -8.15 -4.43
CA GLN A 654 -12.68 -9.58 -4.24
C GLN A 654 -14.00 -10.23 -3.81
N HIS A 655 -14.72 -9.63 -2.87
CA HIS A 655 -15.85 -10.29 -2.22
C HIS A 655 -17.23 -9.96 -2.81
N THR A 656 -17.40 -8.90 -3.61
CA THR A 656 -18.66 -8.61 -4.34
C THR A 656 -18.67 -9.11 -5.79
N SER A 657 -17.61 -9.75 -6.25
CA SER A 657 -17.62 -10.41 -7.55
C SER A 657 -18.41 -11.71 -7.41
N LYS A 658 -19.44 -11.93 -8.25
CA LYS A 658 -20.23 -13.18 -8.31
C LYS A 658 -19.37 -14.42 -8.63
N GLU A 659 -18.11 -14.21 -8.95
CA GLU A 659 -17.05 -15.19 -8.99
C GLU A 659 -16.41 -15.31 -7.60
N SER A 660 -16.92 -16.25 -6.79
CA SER A 660 -16.37 -16.64 -5.48
C SER A 660 -14.83 -16.67 -5.46
N PRO A 661 -14.11 -16.10 -4.45
CA PRO A 661 -12.65 -16.17 -4.41
C PRO A 661 -12.09 -17.51 -3.89
N MET A 662 -12.95 -18.46 -3.50
CA MET A 662 -12.52 -19.84 -3.25
C MET A 662 -12.72 -20.76 -4.46
N THR A 663 -13.22 -20.18 -5.56
CA THR A 663 -12.89 -20.57 -6.92
C THR A 663 -11.81 -19.60 -7.39
N THR A 664 -10.78 -20.13 -8.04
CA THR A 664 -9.78 -19.41 -8.84
C THR A 664 -10.20 -18.00 -9.23
N ARG A 665 -9.42 -16.97 -8.84
CA ARG A 665 -9.44 -15.66 -9.48
C ARG A 665 -9.42 -15.87 -11.00
N THR A 666 -10.56 -15.72 -11.67
CA THR A 666 -10.63 -15.46 -13.10
C THR A 666 -10.62 -13.95 -13.33
N THR A 667 -9.64 -13.26 -12.74
CA THR A 667 -9.27 -11.91 -13.19
C THR A 667 -8.71 -12.06 -14.59
N THR A 668 -9.37 -11.52 -15.61
CA THR A 668 -8.75 -11.40 -16.93
C THR A 668 -7.33 -10.87 -16.79
N LEU A 669 -6.38 -11.39 -17.56
CA LEU A 669 -4.97 -11.02 -17.46
C LEU A 669 -4.83 -9.52 -17.80
N ASP A 670 -4.71 -8.69 -16.76
CA ASP A 670 -4.59 -7.23 -16.91
C ASP A 670 -3.23 -6.87 -17.50
N ARG A 671 -3.23 -6.53 -18.80
CA ARG A 671 -2.04 -6.14 -19.56
C ARG A 671 -1.30 -4.98 -18.92
N ASP A 672 -2.00 -3.93 -18.51
CA ASP A 672 -1.38 -2.70 -18.04
C ASP A 672 -0.78 -2.91 -16.66
N HIS A 673 -1.44 -3.69 -15.79
CA HIS A 673 -0.88 -4.09 -14.50
C HIS A 673 0.42 -4.88 -14.68
N TRP A 674 0.39 -5.96 -15.47
CA TRP A 674 1.57 -6.81 -15.62
C TRP A 674 2.70 -6.14 -16.42
N GLN A 675 2.40 -5.22 -17.34
CA GLN A 675 3.41 -4.39 -18.00
C GLN A 675 4.14 -3.51 -16.98
N ARG A 676 3.41 -2.76 -16.15
CA ARG A 676 4.03 -1.91 -15.11
C ARG A 676 4.87 -2.74 -14.14
N ARG A 677 4.36 -3.90 -13.70
CA ARG A 677 5.12 -4.79 -12.81
C ARG A 677 6.38 -5.34 -13.48
N LEU A 678 6.33 -5.70 -14.77
CA LEU A 678 7.52 -6.09 -15.52
C LEU A 678 8.52 -4.94 -15.61
N ASP A 679 8.08 -3.73 -15.93
CA ASP A 679 8.94 -2.54 -16.06
C ASP A 679 9.64 -2.21 -14.74
N GLU A 680 8.88 -2.07 -13.65
CA GLU A 680 9.37 -1.75 -12.31
C GLU A 680 10.39 -2.78 -11.80
N LEU A 681 10.09 -4.06 -11.95
CA LEU A 681 10.95 -5.12 -11.46
C LEU A 681 12.17 -5.33 -12.36
N ALA A 682 12.02 -5.22 -13.69
CA ALA A 682 13.15 -5.32 -14.60
C ALA A 682 14.14 -4.16 -14.37
N GLU A 683 13.66 -2.95 -14.11
CA GLU A 683 14.52 -1.82 -13.72
C GLU A 683 15.21 -2.08 -12.37
N ARG A 684 14.44 -2.45 -11.35
CA ARG A 684 14.96 -2.77 -10.01
C ARG A 684 16.05 -3.84 -10.03
N TYR A 685 15.86 -4.88 -10.83
CA TYR A 685 16.78 -6.01 -10.93
C TYR A 685 17.76 -5.89 -12.11
N ARG A 686 17.87 -4.68 -12.69
CA ARG A 686 18.83 -4.33 -13.75
C ARG A 686 18.79 -5.28 -14.94
N VAL A 687 17.62 -5.73 -15.36
CA VAL A 687 17.48 -6.62 -16.52
C VAL A 687 17.48 -5.77 -17.81
N PRO A 688 18.44 -5.94 -18.74
CA PRO A 688 18.54 -5.07 -19.92
C PRO A 688 17.33 -5.18 -20.85
N GLY A 689 16.78 -6.38 -20.99
CA GLY A 689 15.65 -6.68 -21.84
C GLY A 689 14.94 -7.97 -21.40
N ALA A 690 13.62 -7.96 -21.45
CA ALA A 690 12.78 -9.06 -21.00
C ALA A 690 11.52 -9.21 -21.87
N ALA A 691 11.03 -10.44 -22.00
CA ALA A 691 9.71 -10.75 -22.53
C ALA A 691 8.99 -11.71 -21.57
N LEU A 692 7.74 -11.39 -21.23
CA LEU A 692 6.89 -12.17 -20.32
C LEU A 692 5.67 -12.68 -21.08
N GLY A 693 5.37 -13.97 -20.90
CA GLY A 693 4.17 -14.61 -21.41
C GLY A 693 3.37 -15.25 -20.27
N ILE A 694 2.06 -15.00 -20.22
CA ILE A 694 1.12 -15.64 -19.30
C ILE A 694 -0.03 -16.22 -20.11
N ALA A 695 -0.27 -17.52 -20.02
CA ALA A 695 -1.45 -18.19 -20.56
C ALA A 695 -2.30 -18.75 -19.42
N ARG A 696 -3.62 -18.51 -19.44
CA ARG A 696 -4.57 -19.13 -18.52
C ARG A 696 -5.93 -19.32 -19.19
N GLY A 697 -6.41 -20.55 -19.28
CA GLY A 697 -7.62 -20.84 -20.06
C GLY A 697 -7.45 -20.37 -21.51
N ASP A 698 -8.45 -19.64 -22.02
CA ASP A 698 -8.40 -19.07 -23.38
C ASP A 698 -7.59 -17.77 -23.48
N GLU A 699 -7.13 -17.21 -22.35
CA GLU A 699 -6.40 -15.93 -22.34
C GLU A 699 -4.89 -16.12 -22.49
N THR A 700 -4.26 -15.29 -23.31
CA THR A 700 -2.80 -15.16 -23.41
C THR A 700 -2.41 -13.70 -23.34
N LEU A 701 -1.44 -13.38 -22.49
CA LEU A 701 -0.83 -12.07 -22.34
C LEU A 701 0.66 -12.16 -22.67
N GLU A 702 1.13 -11.23 -23.50
CA GLU A 702 2.53 -11.11 -23.90
C GLU A 702 2.98 -9.66 -23.70
N LEU A 703 4.11 -9.51 -23.02
CA LEU A 703 4.69 -8.24 -22.59
C LEU A 703 6.18 -8.20 -22.90
N ALA A 704 6.73 -7.00 -23.07
CA ALA A 704 8.14 -6.80 -23.39
C ALA A 704 8.69 -5.57 -22.68
N TYR A 705 9.98 -5.59 -22.36
CA TYR A 705 10.70 -4.51 -21.69
C TYR A 705 12.13 -4.41 -22.23
N GLY A 706 12.65 -3.18 -22.28
CA GLY A 706 14.08 -2.91 -22.46
C GLY A 706 14.60 -3.15 -23.88
N VAL A 707 15.87 -3.57 -24.00
CA VAL A 707 16.61 -3.66 -25.27
C VAL A 707 17.18 -5.05 -25.53
N THR A 708 17.16 -5.45 -26.79
CA THR A 708 17.76 -6.69 -27.30
C THR A 708 19.28 -6.69 -27.20
N ASN A 709 19.89 -5.51 -27.31
CA ASN A 709 21.33 -5.28 -27.28
C ASN A 709 21.60 -3.84 -26.79
N VAL A 710 22.33 -3.69 -25.68
CA VAL A 710 22.68 -2.38 -25.10
C VAL A 710 23.54 -1.50 -26.02
N ASP A 711 24.33 -2.11 -26.91
CA ASP A 711 25.19 -1.37 -27.85
C ASP A 711 24.39 -0.73 -29.00
N THR A 712 23.27 -1.35 -29.40
CA THR A 712 22.45 -0.88 -30.53
C THR A 712 21.19 -0.15 -30.09
N GLY A 713 20.75 -0.35 -28.83
CA GLY A 713 19.52 0.24 -28.30
C GLY A 713 18.24 -0.29 -28.93
N VAL A 714 18.29 -1.39 -29.69
CA VAL A 714 17.10 -1.96 -30.35
C VAL A 714 16.18 -2.54 -29.29
N GLU A 715 14.96 -2.02 -29.22
CA GLU A 715 13.94 -2.42 -28.24
C GLU A 715 13.58 -3.91 -28.34
N VAL A 716 13.30 -4.52 -27.17
CA VAL A 716 12.61 -5.80 -27.09
C VAL A 716 11.12 -5.58 -27.35
N THR A 717 10.55 -6.49 -28.11
CA THR A 717 9.13 -6.59 -28.44
C THR A 717 8.66 -8.05 -28.24
N THR A 718 7.35 -8.30 -28.23
CA THR A 718 6.83 -9.66 -27.98
C THR A 718 7.20 -10.69 -29.06
N ASP A 719 7.54 -10.24 -30.27
CA ASP A 719 8.08 -11.05 -31.37
C ASP A 719 9.62 -11.21 -31.34
N THR A 720 10.29 -10.74 -30.28
CA THR A 720 11.75 -10.91 -30.12
C THR A 720 12.10 -12.35 -29.75
N LEU A 721 13.06 -12.94 -30.47
CA LEU A 721 13.66 -14.22 -30.12
C LEU A 721 14.64 -14.09 -28.97
N PHE A 722 14.47 -14.93 -27.96
CA PHE A 722 15.45 -15.17 -26.91
C PHE A 722 15.90 -16.63 -26.97
N GLN A 723 17.15 -16.89 -26.58
CA GLN A 723 17.59 -18.27 -26.37
C GLN A 723 16.87 -18.85 -25.16
N ILE A 724 16.09 -19.91 -25.35
CA ILE A 724 15.34 -20.58 -24.27
C ILE A 724 16.21 -21.56 -23.48
N GLY A 725 17.49 -21.69 -23.86
CA GLY A 725 18.48 -22.52 -23.20
C GLY A 725 17.98 -23.94 -23.01
N SER A 726 18.19 -24.48 -21.82
CA SER A 726 17.87 -25.86 -21.50
C SER A 726 16.38 -26.26 -21.60
N ILE A 727 15.43 -25.32 -21.70
CA ILE A 727 14.04 -25.66 -22.06
C ILE A 727 14.00 -26.49 -23.35
N THR A 728 14.97 -26.29 -24.24
CA THR A 728 15.23 -27.11 -25.44
C THR A 728 15.21 -28.62 -25.19
N LYS A 729 15.68 -29.10 -24.04
CA LYS A 729 15.68 -30.53 -23.71
C LYS A 729 14.29 -31.13 -23.75
N VAL A 730 13.31 -30.40 -23.23
CA VAL A 730 11.92 -30.84 -23.21
C VAL A 730 11.35 -30.95 -24.63
N TRP A 731 11.77 -30.08 -25.54
CA TRP A 731 11.37 -30.12 -26.94
C TRP A 731 11.99 -31.34 -27.65
N THR A 732 13.28 -31.59 -27.42
CA THR A 732 13.96 -32.81 -27.88
C THR A 732 13.28 -34.07 -27.32
N ALA A 733 12.95 -34.08 -26.03
CA ALA A 733 12.23 -35.18 -25.38
C ALA A 733 10.85 -35.39 -26.02
N THR A 734 10.13 -34.32 -26.32
CA THR A 734 8.82 -34.39 -27.00
C THR A 734 8.94 -35.07 -28.36
N VAL A 735 9.97 -34.77 -29.15
CA VAL A 735 10.21 -35.45 -30.43
C VAL A 735 10.61 -36.91 -30.24
N VAL A 736 11.43 -37.24 -29.23
CA VAL A 736 11.72 -38.64 -28.87
C VAL A 736 10.43 -39.41 -28.55
N MET A 737 9.54 -38.81 -27.77
CA MET A 737 8.25 -39.42 -27.43
C MET A 737 7.34 -39.58 -28.64
N ALA A 738 7.30 -38.62 -29.56
CA ALA A 738 6.56 -38.75 -30.82
C ALA A 738 7.10 -39.89 -31.71
N LEU A 739 8.43 -40.09 -31.73
CA LEU A 739 9.04 -41.23 -32.42
C LEU A 739 8.71 -42.57 -31.73
N ALA A 740 8.60 -42.58 -30.39
CA ALA A 740 8.16 -43.75 -29.64
C ALA A 740 6.69 -44.10 -29.93
N ASP A 741 5.80 -43.10 -29.95
CA ASP A 741 4.40 -43.25 -30.34
C ASP A 741 4.26 -43.80 -31.77
N ALA A 742 5.16 -43.41 -32.67
CA ALA A 742 5.23 -43.92 -34.04
C ALA A 742 5.85 -45.33 -34.14
N GLY A 743 6.23 -45.95 -33.02
CA GLY A 743 6.87 -47.28 -32.96
C GLY A 743 8.28 -47.32 -33.53
N LYS A 744 8.96 -46.16 -33.64
CA LYS A 744 10.33 -46.06 -34.18
C LYS A 744 11.41 -46.28 -33.13
N LEU A 745 11.08 -46.14 -31.85
CA LEU A 745 11.94 -46.47 -30.73
C LEU A 745 11.13 -46.92 -29.50
N ASP A 746 11.77 -47.68 -28.61
CA ASP A 746 11.32 -48.00 -27.26
C ASP A 746 12.25 -47.30 -26.26
N LEU A 747 11.67 -46.70 -25.22
CA LEU A 747 12.44 -45.95 -24.22
C LEU A 747 13.37 -46.82 -23.38
N ASP A 748 13.03 -48.10 -23.25
CA ASP A 748 13.72 -49.06 -22.40
C ASP A 748 14.66 -49.99 -23.19
N GLU A 749 14.67 -49.88 -24.52
CA GLU A 749 15.71 -50.50 -25.33
C GLU A 749 17.06 -49.76 -25.19
N PRO A 750 18.19 -50.49 -25.22
CA PRO A 750 19.50 -49.87 -25.24
C PRO A 750 19.68 -48.92 -26.43
N VAL A 751 20.29 -47.75 -26.20
CA VAL A 751 20.53 -46.73 -27.23
C VAL A 751 21.36 -47.28 -28.39
N VAL A 752 22.25 -48.24 -28.13
CA VAL A 752 23.06 -48.93 -29.14
C VAL A 752 22.22 -49.69 -30.19
N THR A 753 20.95 -49.99 -29.92
CA THR A 753 20.02 -50.54 -30.91
C THR A 753 19.79 -49.55 -32.06
N TYR A 754 19.71 -48.26 -31.74
CA TYR A 754 19.46 -47.18 -32.71
C TYR A 754 20.74 -46.46 -33.14
N LEU A 755 21.77 -46.53 -32.31
CA LEU A 755 23.07 -45.91 -32.52
C LEU A 755 24.21 -46.93 -32.27
N PRO A 756 24.41 -47.93 -33.15
CA PRO A 756 25.38 -49.01 -32.95
C PRO A 756 26.84 -48.54 -32.81
N GLU A 757 27.15 -47.34 -33.30
CA GLU A 757 28.45 -46.71 -33.17
C GLU A 757 28.71 -46.04 -31.81
N LEU A 758 27.70 -45.92 -30.94
CA LEU A 758 27.88 -45.31 -29.61
C LEU A 758 28.93 -46.06 -28.80
N ARG A 759 29.89 -45.33 -28.23
CA ARG A 759 30.88 -45.84 -27.28
C ARG A 759 31.00 -44.87 -26.12
N LEU A 760 30.93 -45.37 -24.90
CA LEU A 760 31.23 -44.64 -23.66
C LEU A 760 32.51 -45.23 -23.04
N ALA A 761 33.09 -44.56 -22.03
CA ALA A 761 34.29 -45.07 -21.35
C ALA A 761 34.08 -46.40 -20.60
N ASP A 762 32.82 -46.79 -20.37
CA ASP A 762 32.43 -48.06 -19.76
C ASP A 762 31.58 -48.89 -20.73
N ASP A 763 32.00 -50.13 -20.97
CA ASP A 763 31.36 -51.05 -21.93
C ASP A 763 29.98 -51.54 -21.43
N ASP A 764 29.78 -51.69 -20.11
CA ASP A 764 28.50 -52.10 -19.53
C ASP A 764 27.47 -50.98 -19.66
N ALA A 765 27.86 -49.74 -19.35
CA ALA A 765 27.04 -48.57 -19.57
C ALA A 765 26.72 -48.38 -21.06
N THR A 766 27.68 -48.59 -21.96
CA THR A 766 27.45 -48.55 -23.41
C THR A 766 26.37 -49.56 -23.84
N ALA A 767 26.43 -50.78 -23.33
CA ALA A 767 25.49 -51.85 -23.68
C ALA A 767 24.08 -51.68 -23.07
N ARG A 768 23.95 -50.90 -21.99
CA ARG A 768 22.72 -50.85 -21.16
C ARG A 768 22.05 -49.49 -21.09
N VAL A 769 22.73 -48.40 -21.43
CA VAL A 769 22.12 -47.06 -21.41
C VAL A 769 20.92 -47.04 -22.36
N THR A 770 19.79 -46.54 -21.88
CA THR A 770 18.52 -46.48 -22.62
C THR A 770 18.10 -45.04 -22.85
N MET A 771 17.14 -44.81 -23.74
CA MET A 771 16.60 -43.47 -23.95
C MET A 771 15.98 -42.89 -22.66
N ARG A 772 15.31 -43.73 -21.84
CA ARG A 772 14.82 -43.33 -20.52
C ARG A 772 15.94 -42.80 -19.63
N HIS A 773 17.11 -43.43 -19.61
CA HIS A 773 18.24 -42.95 -18.82
C HIS A 773 18.74 -41.57 -19.29
N LEU A 774 18.74 -41.32 -20.61
CA LEU A 774 19.12 -40.03 -21.17
C LEU A 774 18.14 -38.92 -20.78
N LEU A 775 16.83 -39.17 -20.94
CA LEU A 775 15.76 -38.19 -20.67
C LEU A 775 15.56 -37.89 -19.17
N THR A 776 15.98 -38.82 -18.30
CA THR A 776 15.85 -38.69 -16.85
C THR A 776 17.13 -38.25 -16.16
N HIS A 777 18.20 -37.95 -16.91
CA HIS A 777 19.52 -37.59 -16.37
C HIS A 777 20.12 -38.62 -15.40
N THR A 778 19.90 -39.90 -15.69
CA THR A 778 20.42 -41.03 -14.90
C THR A 778 21.44 -41.86 -15.69
N SER A 779 21.88 -41.37 -16.85
CA SER A 779 22.79 -42.09 -17.75
C SER A 779 24.21 -42.29 -17.20
N GLY A 780 24.64 -41.45 -16.25
CA GLY A 780 26.02 -41.45 -15.74
C GLY A 780 27.02 -40.73 -16.65
N ILE A 781 26.64 -40.36 -17.87
CA ILE A 781 27.47 -39.58 -18.80
C ILE A 781 27.69 -38.19 -18.20
N ASP A 782 28.93 -37.69 -18.22
CA ASP A 782 29.22 -36.34 -17.76
C ASP A 782 28.41 -35.29 -18.54
N GLY A 783 27.78 -34.36 -17.82
CA GLY A 783 26.85 -33.38 -18.37
C GLY A 783 27.48 -32.07 -18.83
N ASP A 784 28.73 -31.80 -18.47
CA ASP A 784 29.40 -30.50 -18.68
C ASP A 784 30.44 -30.55 -19.81
N PHE A 785 30.19 -31.39 -20.81
CA PHE A 785 31.03 -31.50 -22.00
C PHE A 785 30.50 -30.60 -23.14
N PHE A 786 31.17 -29.49 -23.44
CA PHE A 786 30.76 -28.55 -24.50
C PHE A 786 31.77 -28.51 -25.66
N LEU A 787 31.98 -29.66 -26.31
CA LEU A 787 32.90 -29.78 -27.45
C LEU A 787 32.37 -29.07 -28.70
N ASP A 788 33.10 -28.07 -29.20
CA ASP A 788 32.84 -27.48 -30.53
C ASP A 788 33.32 -28.41 -31.64
N THR A 789 32.37 -28.96 -32.40
CA THR A 789 32.62 -29.86 -33.54
C THR A 789 32.52 -29.15 -34.89
N GLY A 790 32.40 -27.83 -34.88
CA GLY A 790 32.14 -27.00 -36.05
C GLY A 790 30.66 -26.90 -36.43
N ARG A 791 30.38 -26.10 -37.48
CA ARG A 791 29.03 -25.77 -37.95
C ARG A 791 28.40 -26.81 -38.89
N GLY A 792 29.07 -27.92 -39.21
CA GLY A 792 28.57 -28.93 -40.15
C GLY A 792 27.39 -29.74 -39.61
N ASP A 793 26.63 -30.38 -40.51
CA ASP A 793 25.51 -31.27 -40.16
C ASP A 793 25.97 -32.57 -39.47
N ASP A 794 27.28 -32.85 -39.49
CA ASP A 794 27.91 -33.96 -38.77
C ASP A 794 28.30 -33.61 -37.31
N CYS A 795 27.84 -32.48 -36.78
CA CYS A 795 28.22 -32.00 -35.45
C CYS A 795 27.81 -32.96 -34.32
N LEU A 796 26.59 -33.50 -34.33
CA LEU A 796 26.14 -34.45 -33.31
C LEU A 796 26.87 -35.80 -33.42
N GLU A 797 27.20 -36.23 -34.64
CA GLU A 797 27.98 -37.45 -34.89
C GLU A 797 29.38 -37.35 -34.25
N LYS A 798 30.10 -36.26 -34.54
CA LYS A 798 31.43 -36.00 -33.98
C LYS A 798 31.39 -35.89 -32.46
N TYR A 799 30.36 -35.22 -31.93
CA TYR A 799 30.22 -35.06 -30.48
C TYR A 799 29.98 -36.39 -29.79
N VAL A 800 29.06 -37.22 -30.30
CA VAL A 800 28.79 -38.55 -29.72
C VAL A 800 30.01 -39.47 -29.82
N ALA A 801 30.77 -39.41 -30.92
CA ALA A 801 32.02 -40.16 -31.03
C ALA A 801 33.05 -39.77 -29.96
N ALA A 802 33.08 -38.49 -29.55
CA ALA A 802 34.00 -38.01 -28.53
C ALA A 802 33.64 -38.47 -27.09
N LEU A 803 32.40 -38.91 -26.85
CA LEU A 803 31.97 -39.41 -25.53
C LEU A 803 32.74 -40.67 -25.09
N ALA A 804 33.33 -41.42 -26.02
CA ALA A 804 34.14 -42.60 -25.74
C ALA A 804 35.33 -42.31 -24.80
N GLY A 805 35.82 -41.06 -24.79
CA GLY A 805 36.95 -40.63 -23.96
C GLY A 805 36.56 -40.02 -22.61
N LEU A 806 35.27 -39.87 -22.31
CA LEU A 806 34.81 -39.19 -21.10
C LEU A 806 34.52 -40.17 -19.97
N PRO A 807 35.04 -39.93 -18.75
CA PRO A 807 34.68 -40.74 -17.59
C PRO A 807 33.18 -40.63 -17.28
N LEU A 808 32.61 -41.69 -16.72
CA LEU A 808 31.27 -41.61 -16.14
C LEU A 808 31.34 -40.86 -14.81
N ASN A 809 30.38 -39.97 -14.58
CA ASN A 809 30.24 -39.22 -13.33
C ASN A 809 29.66 -40.07 -12.19
N HIS A 810 28.78 -41.01 -12.54
CA HIS A 810 28.23 -42.01 -11.64
C HIS A 810 27.84 -43.27 -12.42
N PRO A 811 27.69 -44.44 -11.77
CA PRO A 811 27.18 -45.64 -12.44
C PRO A 811 25.78 -45.41 -13.02
N LEU A 812 25.47 -46.11 -14.11
CA LEU A 812 24.17 -46.02 -14.79
C LEU A 812 23.01 -46.25 -13.79
N GLY A 813 22.07 -45.31 -13.72
CA GLY A 813 20.89 -45.40 -12.85
C GLY A 813 21.15 -45.16 -11.36
N ALA A 814 22.40 -44.95 -10.92
CA ALA A 814 22.73 -44.91 -9.49
C ALA A 814 22.28 -43.62 -8.77
N THR A 815 22.26 -42.49 -9.49
CA THR A 815 21.77 -41.21 -8.97
C THR A 815 21.30 -40.32 -10.12
N TRP A 816 20.84 -39.12 -9.78
CA TRP A 816 20.48 -38.09 -10.73
C TRP A 816 21.61 -37.07 -10.81
N SER A 817 22.04 -36.76 -12.03
CA SER A 817 22.97 -35.67 -12.31
C SER A 817 22.65 -35.08 -13.67
N TYR A 818 22.23 -33.83 -13.68
CA TYR A 818 21.75 -33.17 -14.89
C TYR A 818 22.81 -33.23 -16.02
N CYS A 819 22.39 -33.69 -17.19
CA CYS A 819 23.28 -34.18 -18.24
C CYS A 819 22.92 -33.61 -19.63
N ASN A 820 23.72 -32.65 -20.13
CA ASN A 820 23.52 -32.11 -21.49
C ASN A 820 23.89 -33.13 -22.57
N SER A 821 25.01 -33.85 -22.38
CA SER A 821 25.52 -34.85 -23.33
C SER A 821 24.52 -35.98 -23.59
N GLY A 822 23.70 -36.33 -22.59
CA GLY A 822 22.61 -37.29 -22.76
C GLY A 822 21.56 -36.80 -23.77
N PHE A 823 21.19 -35.52 -23.72
CA PHE A 823 20.27 -34.92 -24.68
C PHE A 823 20.88 -34.74 -26.07
N THR A 824 22.18 -34.40 -26.15
CA THR A 824 22.91 -34.42 -27.43
C THR A 824 22.92 -35.82 -28.06
N THR A 825 23.10 -36.86 -27.25
CA THR A 825 23.00 -38.26 -27.70
C THR A 825 21.58 -38.61 -28.16
N ALA A 826 20.55 -38.16 -27.45
CA ALA A 826 19.15 -38.33 -27.87
C ALA A 826 18.86 -37.63 -29.21
N GLY A 827 19.42 -36.42 -29.42
CA GLY A 827 19.36 -35.73 -30.70
C GLY A 827 20.01 -36.52 -31.84
N ARG A 828 21.16 -37.16 -31.58
CA ARG A 828 21.80 -38.04 -32.58
C ARG A 828 20.96 -39.28 -32.92
N VAL A 829 20.23 -39.84 -31.95
CA VAL A 829 19.28 -40.93 -32.20
C VAL A 829 18.13 -40.43 -33.09
N ILE A 830 17.60 -39.23 -32.85
CA ILE A 830 16.60 -38.60 -33.73
C ILE A 830 17.11 -38.53 -35.17
N GLU A 831 18.36 -38.07 -35.38
CA GLU A 831 18.96 -38.00 -36.73
C GLU A 831 19.00 -39.37 -37.43
N LYS A 832 19.40 -40.42 -36.69
CA LYS A 832 19.44 -41.79 -37.24
C LYS A 832 18.06 -42.32 -37.61
N LEU A 833 17.06 -42.10 -36.78
CA LEU A 833 15.70 -42.62 -36.97
C LEU A 833 14.91 -41.87 -38.04
N THR A 834 15.23 -40.60 -38.25
CA THR A 834 14.55 -39.73 -39.23
C THR A 834 15.28 -39.65 -40.57
N GLY A 835 16.60 -39.85 -40.58
CA GLY A 835 17.45 -39.58 -41.73
C GLY A 835 17.66 -38.09 -42.01
N GLN A 836 17.31 -37.23 -41.05
CA GLN A 836 17.42 -35.77 -41.13
C GLN A 836 18.44 -35.25 -40.11
N THR A 837 18.84 -33.98 -40.22
CA THR A 837 19.50 -33.30 -39.10
C THR A 837 18.50 -33.10 -37.97
N TRP A 838 19.01 -32.97 -36.73
CA TRP A 838 18.14 -32.70 -35.58
C TRP A 838 17.32 -31.41 -35.81
N ASP A 839 17.95 -30.36 -36.38
CA ASP A 839 17.31 -29.10 -36.72
C ASP A 839 16.06 -29.29 -37.63
N ALA A 840 16.21 -30.10 -38.69
CA ALA A 840 15.13 -30.39 -39.62
C ALA A 840 14.04 -31.26 -38.99
N ALA A 841 14.42 -32.27 -38.20
CA ALA A 841 13.48 -33.12 -37.49
C ALA A 841 12.63 -32.34 -36.47
N MET A 842 13.23 -31.40 -35.73
CA MET A 842 12.49 -30.51 -34.82
C MET A 842 11.45 -29.67 -35.59
N ARG A 843 11.83 -29.14 -36.75
CA ARG A 843 10.93 -28.34 -37.59
C ARG A 843 9.75 -29.15 -38.14
N GLU A 844 10.01 -30.35 -38.64
CA GLU A 844 8.99 -31.23 -39.24
C GLU A 844 8.07 -31.84 -38.18
N LEU A 845 8.64 -32.39 -37.10
CA LEU A 845 7.90 -33.22 -36.15
C LEU A 845 7.28 -32.41 -35.00
N LEU A 846 7.71 -31.17 -34.77
CA LEU A 846 7.22 -30.35 -33.67
C LEU A 846 6.80 -28.94 -34.09
N TYR A 847 7.66 -28.18 -34.79
CA TYR A 847 7.38 -26.76 -35.03
C TYR A 847 6.22 -26.56 -36.01
N THR A 848 6.25 -27.29 -37.13
CA THR A 848 5.22 -27.20 -38.17
C THR A 848 3.85 -27.67 -37.67
N PRO A 849 3.73 -28.83 -36.98
CA PRO A 849 2.46 -29.27 -36.38
C PRO A 849 1.89 -28.30 -35.34
N LEU A 850 2.73 -27.53 -34.66
CA LEU A 850 2.31 -26.54 -33.66
C LEU A 850 2.14 -25.12 -34.23
N GLY A 851 2.48 -24.88 -35.50
CA GLY A 851 2.44 -23.56 -36.10
C GLY A 851 3.46 -22.57 -35.54
N LEU A 852 4.59 -23.05 -35.01
CA LEU A 852 5.64 -22.21 -34.40
C LEU A 852 6.44 -21.52 -35.49
N THR A 853 6.15 -20.24 -35.71
CA THR A 853 6.72 -19.45 -36.82
C THR A 853 7.90 -18.58 -36.40
N HIS A 854 8.13 -18.43 -35.10
CA HIS A 854 9.20 -17.63 -34.50
C HIS A 854 10.03 -18.50 -33.54
N THR A 855 10.44 -19.66 -34.04
CA THR A 855 11.29 -20.61 -33.33
C THR A 855 12.36 -21.14 -34.28
N VAL A 856 13.63 -21.06 -33.86
CA VAL A 856 14.79 -21.44 -34.68
C VAL A 856 15.82 -22.20 -33.84
N THR A 857 16.66 -22.99 -34.50
CA THR A 857 17.79 -23.70 -33.87
C THR A 857 19.16 -23.20 -34.35
N LEU A 858 19.19 -22.50 -35.49
CA LEU A 858 20.43 -22.05 -36.14
C LEU A 858 20.59 -20.53 -36.05
N PRO A 859 21.81 -20.02 -35.81
CA PRO A 859 22.08 -18.59 -35.80
C PRO A 859 21.74 -17.87 -37.11
N ASP A 860 21.93 -18.52 -38.26
CA ASP A 860 21.62 -17.91 -39.55
C ASP A 860 20.11 -17.67 -39.73
N ASP A 861 19.28 -18.53 -39.14
CA ASP A 861 17.82 -18.38 -39.16
C ASP A 861 17.38 -17.27 -38.18
N ALA A 862 18.07 -17.12 -37.05
CA ALA A 862 17.76 -16.07 -36.06
C ALA A 862 17.96 -14.65 -36.63
N LEU A 863 18.83 -14.47 -37.63
CA LEU A 863 19.05 -13.19 -38.32
C LEU A 863 17.80 -12.71 -39.09
N LEU A 864 16.84 -13.60 -39.36
CA LEU A 864 15.58 -13.25 -40.03
C LEU A 864 14.59 -12.55 -39.09
N TYR A 865 14.88 -12.53 -37.78
CA TYR A 865 14.01 -12.01 -36.73
C TYR A 865 14.75 -11.00 -35.85
N ARG A 866 13.98 -10.22 -35.10
CA ARG A 866 14.52 -9.45 -33.97
C ARG A 866 14.99 -10.45 -32.91
N THR A 867 16.26 -10.40 -32.53
CA THR A 867 16.88 -11.41 -31.68
C THR A 867 17.71 -10.77 -30.58
N ALA A 868 17.50 -11.19 -29.34
CA ALA A 868 18.25 -10.73 -28.19
C ALA A 868 19.67 -11.31 -28.17
N VAL A 869 20.65 -10.48 -27.80
CA VAL A 869 22.00 -10.92 -27.43
C VAL A 869 22.13 -10.96 -25.93
N GLY A 870 22.94 -11.88 -25.39
CA GLY A 870 23.16 -11.94 -23.95
C GLY A 870 24.04 -10.79 -23.45
N HIS A 871 23.83 -10.38 -22.21
CA HIS A 871 24.64 -9.37 -21.52
C HIS A 871 25.25 -9.95 -20.26
N VAL A 872 26.47 -9.50 -19.95
CA VAL A 872 27.21 -9.83 -18.72
C VAL A 872 27.64 -8.53 -18.06
N HIS A 873 27.84 -8.56 -16.74
CA HIS A 873 28.30 -7.42 -15.94
C HIS A 873 29.02 -7.94 -14.69
N GLU A 874 29.87 -7.10 -14.13
CA GLU A 874 30.51 -7.32 -12.83
C GLU A 874 30.01 -6.24 -11.87
N GLU A 875 29.44 -6.67 -10.74
CA GLU A 875 28.89 -5.78 -9.72
C GLU A 875 28.04 -4.63 -10.31
N ASP A 876 28.46 -3.38 -10.07
CA ASP A 876 27.73 -2.19 -10.50
C ASP A 876 28.07 -1.67 -11.89
N GLU A 877 28.95 -2.36 -12.63
CA GLU A 877 29.38 -1.90 -13.95
C GLU A 877 28.24 -1.89 -14.99
N PRO A 878 28.34 -1.01 -16.01
CA PRO A 878 27.45 -1.07 -17.17
C PRO A 878 27.48 -2.44 -17.86
N PHE A 879 26.33 -2.87 -18.36
CA PHE A 879 26.25 -4.12 -19.12
C PHE A 879 27.17 -4.09 -20.35
N ARG A 880 27.91 -5.18 -20.53
CA ARG A 880 28.65 -5.47 -21.76
C ARG A 880 28.00 -6.66 -22.47
N ARG A 881 27.93 -6.60 -23.80
CA ARG A 881 27.46 -7.75 -24.60
C ARG A 881 28.33 -8.97 -24.30
N ALA A 882 27.68 -10.13 -24.17
CA ALA A 882 28.36 -11.42 -24.07
C ALA A 882 29.32 -11.63 -25.27
N PRO A 883 30.53 -12.19 -25.04
CA PRO A 883 31.56 -12.30 -26.06
C PRO A 883 31.14 -13.24 -27.21
N VAL A 884 30.31 -14.23 -26.91
CA VAL A 884 29.76 -15.21 -27.85
C VAL A 884 28.24 -15.22 -27.69
N TRP A 885 27.51 -15.29 -28.81
CA TRP A 885 26.05 -15.28 -28.79
C TRP A 885 25.46 -16.64 -28.39
N VAL A 886 25.95 -17.74 -28.98
CA VAL A 886 25.36 -19.08 -28.86
C VAL A 886 26.42 -20.11 -28.44
N LEU A 887 26.00 -21.16 -27.71
CA LEU A 887 26.87 -22.31 -27.44
C LEU A 887 27.19 -23.08 -28.75
N PRO A 888 28.20 -23.97 -28.76
CA PRO A 888 28.54 -24.73 -29.98
C PRO A 888 27.35 -25.54 -30.52
N ARG A 889 27.22 -25.65 -31.86
CA ARG A 889 26.08 -26.32 -32.54
C ARG A 889 25.81 -27.74 -32.02
N SER A 890 26.84 -28.45 -31.59
CA SER A 890 26.76 -29.77 -30.96
C SER A 890 25.93 -29.82 -29.67
N ALA A 891 25.73 -28.69 -28.98
CA ALA A 891 24.84 -28.56 -27.84
C ALA A 891 23.37 -28.34 -28.24
N GLY A 892 23.06 -28.33 -29.55
CA GLY A 892 21.74 -28.07 -30.13
C GLY A 892 20.59 -28.72 -29.37
N PRO A 893 20.53 -30.07 -29.33
CA PRO A 893 19.48 -30.83 -28.64
C PRO A 893 19.32 -30.55 -27.15
N ALA A 894 20.32 -29.93 -26.53
CA ALA A 894 20.34 -29.63 -25.10
C ALA A 894 20.07 -28.16 -24.78
N GLY A 895 20.19 -27.21 -25.73
CA GLY A 895 20.15 -25.80 -25.34
C GLY A 895 20.11 -24.69 -26.39
N LEU A 896 19.98 -24.97 -27.70
CA LEU A 896 20.11 -23.93 -28.74
C LEU A 896 18.82 -23.46 -29.40
N ILE A 897 17.65 -23.82 -28.90
CA ILE A 897 16.42 -23.24 -29.43
C ILE A 897 16.35 -21.76 -29.01
N ALA A 898 16.02 -20.90 -29.97
CA ALA A 898 15.60 -19.53 -29.72
C ALA A 898 14.13 -19.38 -30.14
N ALA A 899 13.31 -18.79 -29.27
CA ALA A 899 11.88 -18.67 -29.45
C ALA A 899 11.32 -17.39 -28.82
N THR A 900 10.11 -17.01 -29.20
CA THR A 900 9.31 -15.97 -28.52
C THR A 900 8.58 -16.55 -27.31
N VAL A 901 8.06 -15.68 -26.44
CA VAL A 901 7.15 -16.10 -25.36
C VAL A 901 5.89 -16.80 -25.91
N ALA A 902 5.37 -16.35 -27.06
CA ALA A 902 4.19 -16.92 -27.69
C ALA A 902 4.40 -18.37 -28.12
N ASP A 903 5.53 -18.67 -28.77
CA ASP A 903 5.84 -20.03 -29.24
C ASP A 903 6.13 -20.97 -28.05
N VAL A 904 6.78 -20.48 -26.99
CA VAL A 904 7.00 -21.25 -25.75
C VAL A 904 5.67 -21.56 -25.05
N LEU A 905 4.75 -20.60 -24.96
CA LEU A 905 3.42 -20.84 -24.40
C LEU A 905 2.60 -21.79 -25.27
N THR A 906 2.71 -21.72 -26.59
CA THR A 906 2.02 -22.64 -27.52
C THR A 906 2.50 -24.07 -27.30
N PHE A 907 3.82 -24.28 -27.16
CA PHE A 907 4.37 -25.58 -26.78
C PHE A 907 3.86 -26.06 -25.42
N ALA A 908 3.83 -25.18 -24.40
CA ALA A 908 3.33 -25.52 -23.07
C ALA A 908 1.83 -25.90 -23.09
N ARG A 909 1.01 -25.18 -23.86
CA ARG A 909 -0.42 -25.46 -24.05
C ARG A 909 -0.67 -26.83 -24.70
N MET A 910 0.18 -27.26 -25.64
CA MET A 910 0.05 -28.62 -26.21
C MET A 910 0.24 -29.71 -25.14
N HIS A 911 1.19 -29.52 -24.21
CA HIS A 911 1.39 -30.44 -23.09
C HIS A 911 0.24 -30.41 -22.08
N LEU A 912 -0.34 -29.23 -21.81
CA LEU A 912 -1.57 -29.10 -21.00
C LEU A 912 -2.77 -29.80 -21.66
N ALA A 913 -2.89 -29.68 -22.99
CA ALA A 913 -3.94 -30.30 -23.80
C ALA A 913 -3.69 -31.79 -24.10
N GLY A 914 -2.76 -32.45 -23.40
CA GLY A 914 -2.54 -33.89 -23.52
C GLY A 914 -1.98 -34.33 -24.88
N GLY A 915 -1.12 -33.51 -25.50
CA GLY A 915 -0.45 -33.85 -26.75
C GLY A 915 -1.10 -33.28 -28.02
N VAL A 916 -2.04 -32.35 -27.89
CA VAL A 916 -2.85 -31.83 -29.00
C VAL A 916 -2.59 -30.33 -29.20
N ALA A 917 -2.33 -29.93 -30.44
CA ALA A 917 -2.17 -28.55 -30.84
C ALA A 917 -3.51 -27.79 -30.85
N ALA A 918 -3.47 -26.46 -30.89
CA ALA A 918 -4.68 -25.63 -30.84
C ALA A 918 -5.64 -25.85 -32.02
N ASP A 919 -5.13 -26.28 -33.18
CA ASP A 919 -5.91 -26.58 -34.38
C ASP A 919 -6.49 -28.02 -34.40
N GLY A 920 -6.23 -28.80 -33.33
CA GLY A 920 -6.62 -30.20 -33.21
C GLY A 920 -5.59 -31.20 -33.74
N THR A 921 -4.45 -30.75 -34.28
CA THR A 921 -3.36 -31.63 -34.71
C THR A 921 -2.79 -32.39 -33.52
N ARG A 922 -2.76 -33.72 -33.59
CA ARG A 922 -2.18 -34.57 -32.53
C ARG A 922 -0.68 -34.71 -32.74
N VAL A 923 0.10 -34.17 -31.80
CA VAL A 923 1.57 -34.24 -31.79
C VAL A 923 2.07 -35.45 -30.99
N LEU A 924 1.42 -35.76 -29.87
CA LEU A 924 1.68 -36.93 -29.05
C LEU A 924 0.44 -37.80 -28.92
N ALA A 925 0.63 -39.12 -28.83
CA ALA A 925 -0.46 -40.06 -28.57
C ALA A 925 -1.14 -39.77 -27.22
N GLU A 926 -2.37 -40.26 -27.07
CA GLU A 926 -3.14 -40.08 -25.84
C GLU A 926 -2.39 -40.71 -24.65
N GLY A 927 -2.22 -39.94 -23.57
CA GLY A 927 -1.46 -40.36 -22.38
C GLY A 927 0.05 -40.09 -22.44
N THR A 928 0.64 -39.88 -23.62
CA THR A 928 2.10 -39.69 -23.76
C THR A 928 2.59 -38.39 -23.10
N ALA A 929 1.85 -37.29 -23.24
CA ALA A 929 2.18 -36.04 -22.54
C ALA A 929 2.13 -36.20 -21.01
N ALA A 930 1.14 -36.93 -20.49
CA ALA A 930 1.03 -37.23 -19.07
C ALA A 930 2.21 -38.11 -18.59
N ALA A 931 2.60 -39.13 -19.36
CA ALA A 931 3.76 -39.97 -19.06
C ALA A 931 5.07 -39.15 -18.97
N MET A 932 5.21 -38.09 -19.76
CA MET A 932 6.36 -37.18 -19.64
C MET A 932 6.37 -36.38 -18.33
N GLN A 933 5.20 -36.15 -17.74
CA GLN A 933 5.00 -35.36 -16.52
C GLN A 933 4.98 -36.23 -15.24
N GLU A 934 4.98 -37.56 -15.39
CA GLU A 934 5.03 -38.52 -14.28
C GLU A 934 6.41 -38.55 -13.59
N GLU A 935 6.42 -38.95 -12.32
CA GLU A 935 7.68 -39.14 -11.58
C GLU A 935 8.50 -40.28 -12.19
N GLN A 936 9.72 -39.99 -12.62
CA GLN A 936 10.69 -41.01 -13.03
C GLN A 936 11.80 -41.17 -11.99
N VAL A 937 12.30 -40.06 -11.44
CA VAL A 937 13.40 -40.06 -10.47
C VAL A 937 13.28 -38.89 -9.49
N LYS A 938 13.60 -39.12 -8.22
CA LYS A 938 13.69 -38.07 -7.19
C LYS A 938 15.06 -37.41 -7.21
N LEU A 939 15.10 -36.09 -7.03
CA LEU A 939 16.37 -35.38 -7.01
C LEU A 939 17.04 -35.51 -5.63
N PRO A 940 18.37 -35.71 -5.56
CA PRO A 940 19.11 -35.65 -4.30
C PRO A 940 18.93 -34.31 -3.56
N ASP A 941 18.75 -33.24 -4.33
CA ASP A 941 18.50 -31.88 -3.87
C ASP A 941 17.14 -31.39 -4.39
N PRO A 942 16.11 -31.33 -3.52
CA PRO A 942 14.78 -30.89 -3.91
C PRO A 942 14.61 -29.36 -3.95
N TYR A 943 15.66 -28.58 -3.68
CA TYR A 943 15.56 -27.14 -3.45
C TYR A 943 16.10 -26.28 -4.60
N THR A 944 17.03 -26.79 -5.43
CA THR A 944 17.63 -25.98 -6.50
C THR A 944 16.73 -25.80 -7.72
N LEU A 945 16.14 -26.88 -8.25
CA LEU A 945 15.25 -26.82 -9.41
C LEU A 945 13.85 -27.36 -9.10
N ALA A 946 13.79 -28.55 -8.50
CA ALA A 946 12.59 -29.38 -8.43
C ALA A 946 12.79 -30.51 -7.42
N ASP A 947 11.70 -31.13 -6.96
CA ASP A 947 11.76 -32.30 -6.07
C ASP A 947 11.95 -33.63 -6.82
N SER A 948 11.52 -33.68 -8.09
CA SER A 948 11.61 -34.88 -8.93
C SER A 948 11.67 -34.53 -10.42
N TRP A 949 11.99 -35.52 -11.24
CA TRP A 949 12.17 -35.41 -12.68
C TRP A 949 11.25 -36.40 -13.42
N GLY A 950 10.68 -35.96 -14.54
CA GLY A 950 9.89 -36.75 -15.49
C GLY A 950 10.69 -37.13 -16.73
N LEU A 951 10.04 -37.32 -17.88
CA LEU A 951 10.75 -37.51 -19.15
C LEU A 951 11.02 -36.14 -19.78
N GLY A 952 12.12 -35.52 -19.36
CA GLY A 952 12.56 -34.19 -19.78
C GLY A 952 12.01 -33.03 -18.95
N TRP A 953 10.83 -33.17 -18.32
CA TRP A 953 10.27 -32.16 -17.41
C TRP A 953 10.83 -32.29 -16.00
N PHE A 954 11.08 -31.17 -15.31
CA PHE A 954 11.19 -31.21 -13.86
C PHE A 954 9.84 -30.95 -13.18
N ARG A 955 9.65 -31.50 -11.99
CA ARG A 955 8.39 -31.50 -11.26
C ARG A 955 8.57 -30.83 -9.90
N LEU A 956 7.72 -29.87 -9.59
CA LEU A 956 7.78 -29.09 -8.37
C LEU A 956 6.50 -29.25 -7.56
N ASP A 957 6.61 -29.08 -6.26
CA ASP A 957 5.50 -28.95 -5.34
C ASP A 957 5.54 -27.55 -4.71
N TRP A 958 4.49 -26.77 -4.95
CA TRP A 958 4.29 -25.49 -4.29
C TRP A 958 3.15 -25.61 -3.28
N ASN A 959 3.53 -25.98 -2.05
CA ASN A 959 2.62 -26.08 -0.90
C ASN A 959 1.41 -26.99 -1.16
N GLY A 960 1.64 -28.14 -1.79
CA GLY A 960 0.63 -29.13 -2.16
C GLY A 960 0.04 -28.97 -3.55
N THR A 961 0.43 -27.95 -4.32
CA THR A 961 0.05 -27.82 -5.73
C THR A 961 1.12 -28.42 -6.62
N ARG A 962 0.76 -29.43 -7.43
CA ARG A 962 1.68 -30.09 -8.36
C ARG A 962 1.80 -29.29 -9.66
N LEU A 963 3.04 -29.02 -10.06
CA LEU A 963 3.34 -28.36 -11.32
C LEU A 963 4.58 -28.97 -11.98
N PHE A 964 4.76 -28.69 -13.27
CA PHE A 964 5.98 -29.02 -13.99
C PHE A 964 6.55 -27.78 -14.67
N GLY A 965 7.82 -27.84 -15.03
CA GLY A 965 8.49 -26.71 -15.64
C GLY A 965 9.87 -27.07 -16.15
N HIS A 966 10.51 -26.07 -16.74
CA HIS A 966 11.91 -26.15 -17.10
C HIS A 966 12.53 -24.74 -17.11
N ASP A 967 13.81 -24.64 -16.74
CA ASP A 967 14.60 -23.41 -16.79
C ASP A 967 15.75 -23.56 -17.78
N GLY A 968 16.25 -22.46 -18.32
CA GLY A 968 17.26 -22.48 -19.36
C GLY A 968 18.18 -21.28 -19.27
N ASN A 969 19.47 -21.54 -19.03
CA ASN A 969 20.49 -20.52 -19.06
C ASN A 969 21.43 -20.76 -20.24
N THR A 970 21.86 -19.68 -20.86
CA THR A 970 22.94 -19.62 -21.87
C THR A 970 23.89 -18.47 -21.50
N ILE A 971 24.76 -18.07 -22.41
CA ILE A 971 25.74 -17.00 -22.16
C ILE A 971 25.01 -15.65 -22.15
N GLY A 972 24.70 -15.16 -20.95
CA GLY A 972 24.04 -13.86 -20.74
C GLY A 972 22.55 -13.83 -21.08
N GLN A 973 21.89 -14.97 -21.26
CA GLN A 973 20.42 -15.05 -21.38
C GLN A 973 19.86 -16.16 -20.50
N SER A 974 18.65 -15.93 -20.00
CA SER A 974 17.95 -16.84 -19.08
C SER A 974 16.46 -16.90 -19.43
N ALA A 975 15.91 -18.10 -19.39
CA ALA A 975 14.53 -18.42 -19.70
C ALA A 975 13.94 -19.33 -18.63
N LEU A 976 12.69 -19.07 -18.23
CA LEU A 976 11.99 -19.84 -17.20
C LEU A 976 10.59 -20.18 -17.67
N LEU A 977 10.15 -21.42 -17.46
CA LEU A 977 8.81 -21.89 -17.81
C LEU A 977 8.19 -22.67 -16.64
N ARG A 978 6.96 -22.30 -16.25
CA ARG A 978 6.14 -23.02 -15.27
C ARG A 978 4.78 -23.32 -15.86
N VAL A 979 4.31 -24.55 -15.67
CA VAL A 979 3.04 -25.05 -16.17
C VAL A 979 2.28 -25.66 -15.00
N LEU A 980 1.08 -25.13 -14.73
CA LEU A 980 0.22 -25.49 -13.59
C LEU A 980 -1.05 -26.16 -14.13
N PRO A 981 -1.08 -27.51 -14.25
CA PRO A 981 -2.19 -28.21 -14.89
C PRO A 981 -3.53 -28.00 -14.21
N GLU A 982 -3.56 -28.03 -12.88
CA GLU A 982 -4.78 -27.83 -12.09
C GLU A 982 -5.39 -26.42 -12.25
N LYS A 983 -4.60 -25.47 -12.78
CA LYS A 983 -5.02 -24.08 -13.00
C LYS A 983 -5.18 -23.74 -14.48
N ASP A 984 -4.98 -24.71 -15.37
CA ASP A 984 -4.93 -24.51 -16.83
C ASP A 984 -4.07 -23.29 -17.21
N MET A 985 -2.87 -23.22 -16.62
CA MET A 985 -2.02 -22.03 -16.65
C MET A 985 -0.58 -22.36 -17.04
N ALA A 986 0.04 -21.50 -17.84
CA ALA A 986 1.47 -21.54 -18.15
C ALA A 986 2.06 -20.13 -18.10
N VAL A 987 3.27 -20.00 -17.56
CA VAL A 987 3.99 -18.72 -17.45
C VAL A 987 5.42 -18.90 -17.93
N THR A 988 5.87 -18.00 -18.81
CA THR A 988 7.24 -17.98 -19.31
C THR A 988 7.86 -16.59 -19.19
N LEU A 989 9.12 -16.52 -18.76
CA LEU A 989 9.89 -15.27 -18.68
C LEU A 989 11.23 -15.48 -19.41
N LEU A 990 11.52 -14.63 -20.38
CA LEU A 990 12.74 -14.64 -21.18
C LEU A 990 13.51 -13.34 -20.93
N THR A 991 14.81 -13.41 -20.64
CA THR A 991 15.64 -12.25 -20.29
C THR A 991 17.03 -12.35 -20.91
N ASN A 992 17.69 -11.22 -21.12
CA ASN A 992 19.02 -11.16 -21.72
C ASN A 992 20.10 -10.52 -20.82
N GLY A 993 19.99 -10.65 -19.50
CA GLY A 993 21.00 -10.23 -18.54
C GLY A 993 20.41 -9.83 -17.19
N GLY A 994 21.23 -9.23 -16.34
CA GLY A 994 20.82 -8.70 -15.02
C GLY A 994 20.57 -9.77 -13.96
N HIS A 995 19.86 -9.39 -12.89
CA HIS A 995 19.51 -10.26 -11.77
C HIS A 995 18.23 -11.05 -12.07
N THR A 996 18.27 -11.90 -13.11
CA THR A 996 17.08 -12.63 -13.59
C THR A 996 16.39 -13.45 -12.51
N ARG A 997 17.15 -14.08 -11.61
CA ARG A 997 16.57 -14.96 -10.58
C ARG A 997 15.69 -14.17 -9.61
N ASP A 998 16.12 -12.99 -9.19
CA ASP A 998 15.37 -12.14 -8.26
C ASP A 998 14.11 -11.54 -8.94
N LEU A 999 14.24 -11.16 -10.22
CA LEU A 999 13.09 -10.80 -11.06
C LEU A 999 12.07 -11.94 -11.12
N TYR A 1000 12.53 -13.17 -11.42
CA TYR A 1000 11.68 -14.34 -11.46
C TYR A 1000 11.00 -14.62 -10.11
N GLU A 1001 11.75 -14.68 -9.02
CA GLU A 1001 11.23 -15.04 -7.70
C GLU A 1001 10.18 -14.05 -7.20
N THR A 1002 10.30 -12.78 -7.59
CA THR A 1002 9.32 -11.73 -7.26
C THR A 1002 8.13 -11.79 -8.21
N LEU A 1003 8.37 -11.67 -9.52
CA LEU A 1003 7.34 -11.52 -10.54
C LEU A 1003 6.48 -12.77 -10.70
N ILE A 1004 7.11 -13.95 -10.78
CA ILE A 1004 6.35 -15.20 -10.95
C ILE A 1004 5.55 -15.51 -9.69
N ARG A 1005 6.08 -15.26 -8.49
CA ARG A 1005 5.33 -15.41 -7.23
C ARG A 1005 4.07 -14.55 -7.22
N GLU A 1006 4.17 -13.29 -7.63
CA GLU A 1006 3.01 -12.41 -7.79
C GLU A 1006 2.02 -12.97 -8.80
N ILE A 1007 2.48 -13.33 -10.01
CA ILE A 1007 1.64 -13.87 -11.09
C ILE A 1007 0.91 -15.14 -10.66
N VAL A 1008 1.59 -16.13 -10.10
CA VAL A 1008 0.95 -17.43 -9.79
C VAL A 1008 0.03 -17.32 -8.58
N ARG A 1009 0.30 -16.40 -7.65
CA ARG A 1009 -0.61 -16.08 -6.55
C ARG A 1009 -1.85 -15.33 -7.03
N GLU A 1010 -1.68 -14.38 -7.94
CA GLU A 1010 -2.75 -13.48 -8.37
C GLU A 1010 -3.58 -14.06 -9.51
N ALA A 1011 -2.95 -14.59 -10.56
CA ALA A 1011 -3.66 -15.21 -11.67
C ALA A 1011 -3.96 -16.71 -11.45
N GLY A 1012 -3.15 -17.42 -10.65
CA GLY A 1012 -3.29 -18.87 -10.42
C GLY A 1012 -3.85 -19.27 -9.05
N GLY A 1013 -3.88 -18.36 -8.08
CA GLY A 1013 -4.29 -18.68 -6.69
C GLY A 1013 -3.34 -19.67 -5.99
N VAL A 1014 -2.06 -19.71 -6.38
CA VAL A 1014 -1.05 -20.65 -5.85
C VAL A 1014 0.06 -19.87 -5.17
N GLU A 1015 0.43 -20.27 -3.96
CA GLU A 1015 1.58 -19.69 -3.26
C GLU A 1015 2.85 -20.49 -3.58
N MET A 1016 3.82 -19.83 -4.20
CA MET A 1016 5.13 -20.42 -4.54
C MET A 1016 5.90 -20.80 -3.27
N ALA A 1017 6.62 -21.93 -3.30
CA ALA A 1017 7.48 -22.36 -2.18
C ALA A 1017 8.53 -21.29 -1.81
N THR A 1018 8.92 -21.25 -0.54
CA THR A 1018 9.98 -20.34 -0.06
C THR A 1018 11.35 -20.95 -0.37
N PRO A 1019 12.29 -20.20 -0.96
CA PRO A 1019 13.65 -20.69 -1.20
C PRO A 1019 14.35 -21.12 0.10
N LEU A 1020 15.20 -22.15 0.01
CA LEU A 1020 15.97 -22.61 1.15
C LEU A 1020 17.00 -21.56 1.58
N GLY A 1021 17.09 -21.27 2.87
CA GLY A 1021 18.10 -20.40 3.48
C GLY A 1021 18.59 -20.93 4.83
N PRO A 1022 19.51 -20.21 5.50
CA PRO A 1022 19.96 -20.57 6.84
C PRO A 1022 18.78 -20.66 7.81
N PRO A 1023 18.73 -21.67 8.69
CA PRO A 1023 17.69 -21.75 9.70
C PRO A 1023 17.80 -20.58 10.67
N ALA A 1024 16.65 -20.09 11.16
CA ALA A 1024 16.61 -18.99 12.13
C ALA A 1024 17.34 -19.34 13.44
N GLU A 1025 17.31 -20.62 13.82
CA GLU A 1025 18.12 -21.18 14.90
C GLU A 1025 19.33 -21.90 14.30
N PRO A 1026 20.58 -21.52 14.66
CA PRO A 1026 21.77 -22.20 14.17
C PRO A 1026 21.75 -23.70 14.49
N VAL A 1027 22.03 -24.52 13.50
CA VAL A 1027 22.14 -25.97 13.65
C VAL A 1027 23.61 -26.35 13.74
N GLU A 1028 24.02 -27.08 14.78
CA GLU A 1028 25.34 -27.71 14.80
C GLU A 1028 25.31 -28.98 13.93
N ALA A 1029 26.16 -29.03 12.91
CA ALA A 1029 26.35 -30.20 12.05
C ALA A 1029 27.84 -30.55 11.96
N ASP A 1030 28.16 -31.84 12.02
CA ASP A 1030 29.54 -32.32 11.88
C ASP A 1030 29.91 -32.44 10.40
N ILE A 1031 30.80 -31.55 9.92
CA ILE A 1031 31.31 -31.58 8.54
C ILE A 1031 32.39 -32.65 8.33
N ALA A 1032 32.99 -33.21 9.39
CA ALA A 1032 34.15 -34.11 9.27
C ALA A 1032 33.95 -35.29 8.29
N PRO A 1033 32.77 -35.94 8.18
CA PRO A 1033 32.54 -36.98 7.18
C PRO A 1033 32.64 -36.49 5.72
N HIS A 1034 32.34 -35.22 5.51
CA HIS A 1034 32.22 -34.57 4.19
C HIS A 1034 33.49 -33.82 3.77
N VAL A 1035 34.50 -33.73 4.64
CA VAL A 1035 35.81 -33.13 4.33
C VAL A 1035 36.55 -33.98 3.28
N GLY A 1036 37.02 -33.35 2.21
CA GLY A 1036 37.78 -34.00 1.14
C GLY A 1036 37.66 -33.28 -0.20
N THR A 1037 38.15 -33.92 -1.25
CA THR A 1037 38.07 -33.42 -2.63
C THR A 1037 37.01 -34.21 -3.39
N TYR A 1038 36.13 -33.50 -4.09
CA TYR A 1038 35.13 -34.05 -4.99
C TYR A 1038 35.43 -33.54 -6.39
N GLU A 1039 35.44 -34.43 -7.39
CA GLU A 1039 35.91 -34.07 -8.73
C GLU A 1039 35.10 -34.75 -9.83
N ARG A 1040 34.79 -33.98 -10.87
CA ARG A 1040 34.25 -34.43 -12.17
C ARG A 1040 34.94 -33.63 -13.29
N THR A 1041 34.62 -33.92 -14.54
CA THR A 1041 35.34 -33.36 -15.70
C THR A 1041 35.48 -31.84 -15.70
N SER A 1042 34.42 -31.12 -15.29
CA SER A 1042 34.32 -29.66 -15.42
C SER A 1042 34.59 -28.87 -14.13
N VAL A 1043 34.63 -29.52 -12.97
CA VAL A 1043 34.76 -28.85 -11.67
C VAL A 1043 35.43 -29.76 -10.65
N ARG A 1044 36.29 -29.13 -9.84
CA ARG A 1044 36.81 -29.65 -8.58
C ARG A 1044 36.25 -28.86 -7.41
N LEU A 1045 35.80 -29.57 -6.38
CA LEU A 1045 35.30 -29.02 -5.12
C LEU A 1045 36.19 -29.50 -3.97
N ASP A 1046 36.76 -28.59 -3.20
CA ASP A 1046 37.50 -28.92 -1.98
C ASP A 1046 36.67 -28.48 -0.76
N VAL A 1047 36.34 -29.42 0.13
CA VAL A 1047 35.57 -29.16 1.36
C VAL A 1047 36.48 -29.36 2.55
N TRP A 1048 36.53 -28.38 3.47
CA TRP A 1048 37.35 -28.47 4.68
C TRP A 1048 36.73 -27.73 5.86
N GLN A 1049 37.22 -28.05 7.05
CA GLN A 1049 36.92 -27.31 8.27
C GLN A 1049 37.96 -26.20 8.45
N ALA A 1050 37.56 -24.93 8.37
CA ALA A 1050 38.39 -23.77 8.71
C ALA A 1050 38.15 -23.32 10.16
N GLU A 1051 39.00 -22.40 10.67
CA GLU A 1051 38.81 -21.78 11.99
C GLU A 1051 37.48 -21.04 12.11
N THR A 1052 37.00 -20.44 11.01
CA THR A 1052 35.74 -19.67 10.96
C THR A 1052 34.51 -20.52 10.68
N GLY A 1053 34.66 -21.85 10.49
CA GLY A 1053 33.59 -22.77 10.14
C GLY A 1053 33.87 -23.62 8.88
N PRO A 1054 32.92 -24.48 8.49
CA PRO A 1054 33.00 -25.27 7.26
C PRO A 1054 33.09 -24.40 6.00
N LYS A 1055 33.98 -24.76 5.07
CA LYS A 1055 34.18 -24.04 3.81
C LYS A 1055 34.22 -24.99 2.60
N LEU A 1056 33.88 -24.41 1.45
CA LEU A 1056 33.92 -25.04 0.13
C LEU A 1056 34.73 -24.16 -0.81
N ARG A 1057 35.65 -24.74 -1.59
CA ARG A 1057 36.31 -24.07 -2.72
C ARG A 1057 35.84 -24.72 -4.01
N LEU A 1058 35.32 -23.91 -4.93
CA LEU A 1058 34.91 -24.33 -6.26
C LEU A 1058 35.95 -23.88 -7.28
N THR A 1059 36.51 -24.83 -8.02
CA THR A 1059 37.47 -24.59 -9.11
C THR A 1059 36.89 -25.12 -10.41
N SER A 1060 36.73 -24.25 -11.42
CA SER A 1060 36.38 -24.69 -12.78
C SER A 1060 37.58 -25.39 -13.41
N THR A 1061 37.36 -26.56 -13.99
CA THR A 1061 38.36 -27.31 -14.77
C THR A 1061 37.98 -27.38 -16.25
N SER A 1062 36.95 -26.64 -16.68
CA SER A 1062 36.46 -26.62 -18.07
C SER A 1062 37.13 -25.53 -18.93
N GLU A 1063 37.39 -25.84 -20.20
CA GLU A 1063 38.00 -24.93 -21.19
C GLU A 1063 36.95 -24.09 -21.96
N LEU A 1064 35.87 -23.66 -21.30
CA LEU A 1064 34.83 -22.86 -21.96
C LEU A 1064 35.31 -21.41 -22.16
N ALA A 1065 35.47 -20.98 -23.41
CA ALA A 1065 36.04 -19.68 -23.77
C ALA A 1065 35.25 -18.50 -23.15
N GLY A 1066 35.92 -17.70 -22.31
CA GLY A 1066 35.40 -16.42 -21.80
C GLY A 1066 34.78 -16.44 -20.39
N LEU A 1067 34.90 -17.56 -19.66
CA LEU A 1067 34.49 -17.70 -18.26
C LEU A 1067 35.69 -18.21 -17.42
N ASP A 1068 36.75 -17.41 -17.35
CA ASP A 1068 37.84 -17.64 -16.38
C ASP A 1068 37.35 -17.22 -15.00
N ASP A 1069 36.82 -18.16 -14.23
CA ASP A 1069 36.51 -17.94 -12.83
C ASP A 1069 37.72 -18.34 -11.98
N GLU A 1070 38.33 -17.35 -11.31
CA GLU A 1070 39.23 -17.65 -10.19
C GLU A 1070 38.53 -18.60 -9.19
N PRO A 1071 39.28 -19.48 -8.50
CA PRO A 1071 38.69 -20.38 -7.52
C PRO A 1071 37.86 -19.62 -6.47
N LYS A 1072 36.60 -20.02 -6.29
CA LYS A 1072 35.66 -19.34 -5.40
C LYS A 1072 35.62 -20.05 -4.05
N GLU A 1073 36.03 -19.37 -2.99
CA GLU A 1073 35.88 -19.85 -1.62
C GLU A 1073 34.57 -19.37 -1.01
N LEU A 1074 33.79 -20.30 -0.49
CA LEU A 1074 32.45 -20.05 0.00
C LEU A 1074 32.27 -20.67 1.40
N ASP A 1075 31.50 -19.98 2.22
CA ASP A 1075 31.09 -20.50 3.52
C ASP A 1075 29.98 -21.55 3.34
N LEU A 1076 30.04 -22.61 4.14
CA LEU A 1076 29.00 -23.63 4.25
C LEU A 1076 28.26 -23.44 5.57
N VAL A 1077 27.02 -22.98 5.48
CA VAL A 1077 26.15 -22.77 6.65
C VAL A 1077 25.26 -24.00 6.84
N PRO A 1078 25.30 -24.66 8.01
CA PRO A 1078 24.53 -25.87 8.25
C PRO A 1078 23.01 -25.60 8.29
N VAL A 1079 22.25 -26.44 7.59
CA VAL A 1079 20.77 -26.52 7.71
C VAL A 1079 20.37 -27.79 8.47
N ARG A 1080 21.05 -28.91 8.18
CA ARG A 1080 21.00 -30.19 8.90
C ARG A 1080 22.26 -31.01 8.57
N GLN A 1081 22.45 -32.16 9.22
CA GLN A 1081 23.70 -32.96 9.16
C GLN A 1081 24.36 -33.09 7.77
N ASP A 1082 23.59 -33.34 6.71
CA ASP A 1082 24.09 -33.56 5.35
C ASP A 1082 23.61 -32.50 4.34
N LEU A 1083 23.09 -31.37 4.83
CA LEU A 1083 22.60 -30.27 3.98
C LEU A 1083 23.11 -28.95 4.54
N TYR A 1084 23.87 -28.26 3.71
CA TYR A 1084 24.38 -26.93 3.97
C TYR A 1084 23.81 -25.98 2.93
N VAL A 1085 23.88 -24.68 3.21
CA VAL A 1085 23.64 -23.63 2.23
C VAL A 1085 24.88 -22.77 2.10
N THR A 1086 25.11 -22.30 0.89
CA THR A 1086 26.21 -21.42 0.55
C THR A 1086 25.71 -20.26 -0.30
N ARG A 1087 26.47 -19.17 -0.40
CA ARG A 1087 26.05 -17.98 -1.14
C ARG A 1087 27.26 -17.41 -1.88
N LEU A 1088 27.09 -17.16 -3.18
CA LEU A 1088 28.11 -16.47 -3.95
C LEU A 1088 28.19 -15.00 -3.51
N PRO A 1089 29.40 -14.40 -3.44
CA PRO A 1089 29.54 -12.97 -3.21
C PRO A 1089 28.66 -12.15 -4.16
N GLY A 1090 27.92 -11.16 -3.64
CA GLY A 1090 27.03 -10.30 -4.43
C GLY A 1090 25.61 -10.84 -4.67
N ASN A 1091 25.33 -12.12 -4.39
CA ASN A 1091 23.99 -12.68 -4.55
C ASN A 1091 23.18 -12.62 -3.25
N GLU A 1092 21.87 -12.36 -3.35
CA GLU A 1092 20.93 -12.45 -2.21
C GLU A 1092 20.48 -13.91 -1.96
N THR A 1093 20.41 -14.74 -3.00
CA THR A 1093 19.89 -16.12 -2.93
C THR A 1093 20.92 -17.15 -2.44
N TRP A 1094 20.48 -18.05 -1.57
CA TRP A 1094 21.27 -19.19 -1.08
C TRP A 1094 21.20 -20.40 -2.03
N MET A 1095 22.29 -21.17 -2.10
CA MET A 1095 22.40 -22.41 -2.86
C MET A 1095 22.58 -23.60 -1.91
N PRO A 1096 21.82 -24.70 -2.07
CA PRO A 1096 22.01 -25.90 -1.28
C PRO A 1096 23.29 -26.66 -1.68
N VAL A 1097 23.95 -27.25 -0.69
CA VAL A 1097 25.06 -28.19 -0.83
C VAL A 1097 24.64 -29.47 -0.10
N THR A 1098 24.28 -30.49 -0.86
CA THR A 1098 23.72 -31.74 -0.30
C THR A 1098 24.75 -32.85 -0.38
N PHE A 1099 25.17 -33.39 0.75
CA PHE A 1099 26.04 -34.56 0.82
C PHE A 1099 25.20 -35.83 0.95
N TYR A 1100 25.61 -36.89 0.26
CA TYR A 1100 24.91 -38.17 0.31
C TYR A 1100 25.83 -39.32 -0.11
N GLN A 1101 25.37 -40.55 0.06
CA GLN A 1101 26.08 -41.74 -0.39
C GLN A 1101 25.20 -42.52 -1.36
N LEU A 1102 25.83 -43.13 -2.36
CA LEU A 1102 25.18 -44.11 -3.23
C LEU A 1102 24.94 -45.43 -2.47
N ALA A 1103 24.20 -46.35 -3.09
CA ALA A 1103 23.90 -47.66 -2.51
C ALA A 1103 25.16 -48.51 -2.21
N ASP A 1104 26.28 -48.24 -2.88
CA ASP A 1104 27.58 -48.86 -2.64
C ASP A 1104 28.45 -48.13 -1.60
N ALA A 1105 27.84 -47.16 -0.88
CA ALA A 1105 28.48 -46.27 0.09
C ALA A 1105 29.48 -45.26 -0.49
N THR A 1106 29.57 -45.10 -1.81
CA THR A 1106 30.40 -44.06 -2.43
C THR A 1106 29.85 -42.67 -2.07
N PRO A 1107 30.64 -41.77 -1.46
CA PRO A 1107 30.18 -40.44 -1.07
C PRO A 1107 30.17 -39.46 -2.24
N TYR A 1108 29.12 -38.65 -2.29
CA TYR A 1108 28.86 -37.64 -3.31
C TYR A 1108 28.46 -36.31 -2.68
N VAL A 1109 28.72 -35.22 -3.41
CA VAL A 1109 28.12 -33.91 -3.16
C VAL A 1109 27.26 -33.51 -4.35
N HIS A 1110 26.06 -33.03 -4.08
CA HIS A 1110 25.19 -32.42 -5.07
C HIS A 1110 25.23 -30.89 -4.89
N LEU A 1111 25.69 -30.19 -5.93
CA LEU A 1111 25.80 -28.74 -5.98
C LEU A 1111 25.53 -28.28 -7.41
N GLY A 1112 24.72 -27.23 -7.58
CA GLY A 1112 24.48 -26.64 -8.90
C GLY A 1112 23.93 -27.66 -9.90
N VAL A 1113 22.97 -28.47 -9.48
CA VAL A 1113 22.28 -29.52 -10.26
C VAL A 1113 23.17 -30.67 -10.76
N ARG A 1114 24.37 -30.84 -10.19
CA ARG A 1114 25.33 -31.89 -10.54
C ARG A 1114 25.66 -32.73 -9.32
N ALA A 1115 25.68 -34.04 -9.48
CA ALA A 1115 26.33 -34.94 -8.55
C ALA A 1115 27.83 -34.95 -8.83
N THR A 1116 28.67 -34.92 -7.80
CA THR A 1116 30.13 -35.00 -7.94
C THR A 1116 30.68 -36.04 -6.94
N PRO A 1117 31.40 -37.08 -7.39
CA PRO A 1117 31.96 -38.10 -6.51
C PRO A 1117 33.12 -37.55 -5.68
N LYS A 1118 33.28 -38.07 -4.46
CA LYS A 1118 34.48 -37.84 -3.66
C LYS A 1118 35.64 -38.67 -4.21
N VAL A 1119 36.80 -38.04 -4.40
CA VAL A 1119 38.02 -38.69 -4.94
C VAL A 1119 39.13 -38.82 -3.90
N SER A 1120 39.15 -38.01 -2.85
CA SER A 1120 40.13 -38.12 -1.75
C SER A 1120 39.63 -37.57 -0.42
#